data_AF-A0A661M999-F1
#
_entry.id   AF-A0A661M999-F1
#
_cell.length_a   1.000
_cell.length_b   1.000
_cell.length_c   1.000
_cell.angle_alpha   90.00
_cell.angle_beta   90.00
_cell.angle_gamma   90.00
#
_symmetry.space_group_name_H-M   'P 1'
#
loop_
_entity.id
_entity.type
_entity.pdbx_description
1 polymer ?
#
loop_
_entity_poly.entity_id
_entity_poly.type
_entity_poly.pdbx_seq_one_letter_code
_entity_poly.pdbx_strand_id
1 'polypeptide(L)'
;MKIRFAFLLAMVGLIATVSSCTQRDLNALNPCTINGVVQNVPVNPQRALDLLIVIDDSASMRDEQAKLAEQVPRLVNLLLTGGQADPGAVGEFPPIESLHVGIITPDLGHSTVPAHEFTAGSTPEADFNPTSVCMANNGNGKAGFMQVTGFSGEPRVMCDAITPPQDTLYLNHPEPGFDATDLVADVECVTGQGADPNMWGCGFEQQLESILASDRNTANGGFNRDGALLAVILITDEDDCSTTDPRVFDIEARASNPFQGPFNSMDLVQFNLRCSAHSQALQQIQRYVDGVAALKNDPSQVVFAAITGIPEDSALDRENFNSDEERYAGILAHANMEEIADPARKVDQPDQQLAPACTSTDEFDQESLAFPARRIVETMQGLAAGNTGVGTVVESICADDYAPALNAIVDRIAAALRQLCLPRPLNRNSQDLVGCEVREVQPEGSTCATAGRGREEEPVGTENVGTDDDPDMREVCRITQLPSDPAIGVPGGLGWFYDDFTPETVSACTFNPEQQRVSFTDGAAPTTGARIRFECLQTAPPTTQDIGWPCNDGDEGEADTICNPDPENCLAEESLEECETRILKERYDRDNLKLTCNPGSNTCQLTCQSNVECPGGFACFDASGDDKSYCVNPTCNLN
;
A
#
# COMPACT_ATOMS: atom_id res chain seq x y z
N MET A 1 37.20 -74.27 -37.31
CA MET A 1 36.04 -73.41 -36.96
C MET A 1 35.98 -73.34 -35.43
N LYS A 2 35.93 -72.14 -34.82
CA LYS A 2 35.83 -71.82 -33.36
C LYS A 2 37.04 -71.34 -32.53
N ILE A 3 38.21 -70.98 -33.09
CA ILE A 3 39.28 -70.31 -32.27
C ILE A 3 40.01 -69.18 -33.03
N ARG A 4 39.30 -68.39 -33.85
CA ARG A 4 39.89 -67.20 -34.50
C ARG A 4 39.06 -65.92 -34.42
N PHE A 5 37.91 -65.96 -33.74
CA PHE A 5 37.03 -64.80 -33.55
C PHE A 5 37.12 -64.16 -32.15
N ALA A 6 37.87 -64.76 -31.22
CA ALA A 6 38.00 -64.24 -29.85
C ALA A 6 39.12 -63.19 -29.70
N PHE A 7 40.08 -63.13 -30.62
CA PHE A 7 41.21 -62.19 -30.52
C PHE A 7 40.95 -60.81 -31.15
N LEU A 8 39.93 -60.68 -32.01
CA LEU A 8 39.59 -59.39 -32.63
C LEU A 8 38.66 -58.53 -31.77
N LEU A 9 37.94 -59.12 -30.81
CA LEU A 9 37.14 -58.37 -29.83
C LEU A 9 37.94 -57.92 -28.60
N ALA A 10 39.11 -58.52 -28.36
CA ALA A 10 39.98 -58.14 -27.24
C ALA A 10 40.90 -56.94 -27.53
N MET A 11 41.11 -56.56 -28.80
CA MET A 11 41.90 -55.37 -29.18
C MET A 11 41.07 -54.10 -29.38
N VAL A 12 39.75 -54.18 -29.57
CA VAL A 12 38.89 -52.99 -29.65
C VAL A 12 38.46 -52.50 -28.25
N GLY A 13 38.54 -53.36 -27.23
CA GLY A 13 38.27 -53.00 -25.84
C GLY A 13 39.41 -52.28 -25.10
N LEU A 14 40.60 -52.15 -25.69
CA LEU A 14 41.78 -51.56 -25.04
C LEU A 14 42.18 -50.18 -25.58
N ILE A 15 41.41 -49.61 -26.52
CA ILE A 15 41.64 -48.25 -27.07
C ILE A 15 40.63 -47.22 -26.52
N ALA A 16 39.66 -47.64 -25.71
CA ALA A 16 38.66 -46.76 -25.11
C ALA A 16 38.96 -46.32 -23.65
N THR A 17 40.22 -46.39 -23.20
CA THR A 17 40.63 -45.94 -21.86
C THR A 17 41.77 -44.90 -21.86
N VAL A 18 41.92 -44.14 -22.95
CA VAL A 18 42.41 -42.77 -22.83
C VAL A 18 41.20 -41.89 -22.58
N SER A 19 40.73 -41.93 -21.33
CA SER A 19 40.07 -40.77 -20.74
C SER A 19 41.04 -39.60 -20.84
N SER A 20 40.90 -38.85 -21.93
CA SER A 20 41.34 -37.46 -22.00
C SER A 20 40.54 -36.69 -20.95
N CYS A 21 40.93 -36.83 -19.68
CA CYS A 21 40.82 -35.72 -18.76
C CYS A 21 41.78 -34.66 -19.31
N THR A 22 41.30 -33.84 -20.24
CA THR A 22 41.75 -32.45 -20.22
C THR A 22 41.33 -31.97 -18.84
N GLN A 23 42.24 -32.02 -17.87
CA GLN A 23 42.20 -31.10 -16.75
C GLN A 23 42.29 -29.72 -17.38
N ARG A 24 41.13 -29.22 -17.79
CA ARG A 24 40.88 -27.80 -17.82
C ARG A 24 41.08 -27.42 -16.37
N ASP A 25 42.09 -26.61 -16.06
CA ASP A 25 42.16 -25.99 -14.75
C ASP A 25 40.77 -25.40 -14.51
N LEU A 26 40.09 -25.93 -13.51
CA LEU A 26 38.90 -25.28 -12.99
C LEU A 26 39.45 -24.00 -12.37
N ASN A 27 39.47 -22.92 -13.14
CA ASN A 27 39.52 -21.59 -12.58
C ASN A 27 38.50 -21.58 -11.43
N ALA A 28 38.91 -21.07 -10.28
CA ALA A 28 37.99 -20.88 -9.17
C ALA A 28 36.76 -20.14 -9.72
N LEU A 29 35.63 -20.82 -9.80
CA LEU A 29 34.35 -20.15 -9.88
C LEU A 29 34.22 -19.50 -8.52
N ASN A 30 34.46 -18.18 -8.47
CA ASN A 30 34.01 -17.34 -7.37
C ASN A 30 32.56 -17.01 -7.67
N PRO A 31 31.57 -17.80 -7.19
CA PRO A 31 30.17 -17.46 -7.39
C PRO A 31 29.89 -16.08 -6.79
N CYS A 32 29.21 -15.24 -7.57
CA CYS A 32 28.79 -13.93 -7.12
C CYS A 32 27.57 -14.07 -6.19
N THR A 33 27.67 -13.54 -4.98
CA THR A 33 26.49 -13.03 -4.27
C THR A 33 26.33 -11.58 -4.70
N ILE A 34 25.50 -11.36 -5.72
CA ILE A 34 25.01 -10.03 -6.06
C ILE A 34 23.90 -9.73 -5.06
N ASN A 35 24.10 -8.75 -4.19
CA ASN A 35 22.97 -8.13 -3.49
C ASN A 35 22.27 -7.21 -4.50
N GLY A 36 21.44 -7.80 -5.36
CA GLY A 36 20.51 -7.06 -6.20
C GLY A 36 19.27 -6.78 -5.38
N VAL A 37 18.89 -5.52 -5.25
CA VAL A 37 17.56 -5.17 -4.77
C VAL A 37 16.69 -5.05 -6.01
N VAL A 38 15.84 -6.06 -6.23
CA VAL A 38 14.70 -5.92 -7.14
C VAL A 38 13.58 -5.39 -6.28
N GLN A 39 13.27 -4.10 -6.41
CA GLN A 39 12.11 -3.51 -5.77
C GLN A 39 11.03 -3.41 -6.84
N ASN A 40 10.01 -4.25 -6.72
CA ASN A 40 8.77 -4.05 -7.43
C ASN A 40 8.10 -2.86 -6.75
N VAL A 41 8.13 -1.70 -7.41
CA VAL A 41 7.43 -0.51 -6.94
C VAL A 41 6.19 -0.38 -7.83
N PRO A 42 4.98 -0.57 -7.30
CA PRO A 42 3.77 -0.14 -7.98
C PRO A 42 3.88 1.38 -8.15
N VAL A 43 4.26 1.84 -9.34
CA VAL A 43 4.25 3.26 -9.64
C VAL A 43 2.80 3.63 -9.83
N ASN A 44 2.32 4.58 -9.04
CA ASN A 44 1.05 5.28 -9.27
C ASN A 44 1.35 6.65 -9.91
N PRO A 45 1.69 6.68 -11.21
CA PRO A 45 2.22 7.88 -11.85
C PRO A 45 1.18 8.98 -12.04
N GLN A 46 -0.11 8.66 -11.95
CA GLN A 46 -1.21 9.62 -12.06
C GLN A 46 -1.71 10.12 -10.71
N ARG A 47 -1.05 9.74 -9.60
CA ARG A 47 -1.55 10.01 -8.24
C ARG A 47 -3.02 9.64 -8.14
N ALA A 48 -3.38 8.49 -8.69
CA ALA A 48 -4.76 8.03 -8.80
C ALA A 48 -5.18 7.33 -7.51
N LEU A 49 -6.32 7.75 -6.95
CA LEU A 49 -6.87 7.21 -5.71
C LEU A 49 -8.32 6.80 -5.94
N ASP A 50 -8.65 5.59 -5.52
CA ASP A 50 -10.03 5.14 -5.34
C ASP A 50 -10.32 5.18 -3.85
N LEU A 51 -11.24 6.04 -3.43
CA LEU A 51 -11.64 6.23 -2.04
C LEU A 51 -13.01 5.59 -1.83
N LEU A 52 -13.06 4.47 -1.12
CA LEU A 52 -14.31 3.83 -0.70
C LEU A 52 -14.63 4.26 0.72
N ILE A 53 -15.74 4.95 0.92
CA ILE A 53 -16.24 5.36 2.24
C ILE A 53 -17.42 4.46 2.61
N VAL A 54 -17.29 3.77 3.73
CA VAL A 54 -18.37 2.96 4.32
C VAL A 54 -18.93 3.76 5.49
N ILE A 55 -20.16 4.24 5.34
CA ILE A 55 -20.82 5.05 6.35
C ILE A 55 -22.00 4.26 6.91
N ASP A 56 -21.97 4.06 8.22
CA ASP A 56 -23.08 3.54 8.98
C ASP A 56 -24.29 4.49 8.89
N ASP A 57 -25.40 3.95 8.39
CA ASP A 57 -26.69 4.63 8.19
C ASP A 57 -27.76 4.23 9.18
N SER A 58 -27.32 3.79 10.36
CA SER A 58 -28.16 3.61 11.53
C SER A 58 -28.56 4.92 12.19
N ALA A 59 -29.54 4.80 13.09
CA ALA A 59 -30.10 5.92 13.85
C ALA A 59 -29.14 6.53 14.86
N SER A 60 -28.23 5.72 15.40
CA SER A 60 -27.35 6.10 16.52
C SER A 60 -26.23 7.03 16.06
N MET A 61 -25.80 6.89 14.80
CA MET A 61 -24.82 7.75 14.13
C MET A 61 -25.24 9.22 13.96
N ARG A 62 -26.44 9.64 14.37
CA ARG A 62 -26.98 10.97 14.04
C ARG A 62 -26.10 12.13 14.50
N ASP A 63 -25.50 12.02 15.68
CA ASP A 63 -24.66 13.09 16.24
C ASP A 63 -23.27 13.05 15.59
N GLU A 64 -22.75 11.85 15.29
CA GLU A 64 -21.53 11.61 14.52
C GLU A 64 -21.67 12.15 13.09
N GLN A 65 -22.85 12.04 12.47
CA GLN A 65 -23.11 12.54 11.12
C GLN A 65 -22.94 14.06 11.00
N ALA A 66 -23.17 14.81 12.07
CA ALA A 66 -22.87 16.25 12.09
C ALA A 66 -21.35 16.49 11.99
N LYS A 67 -20.54 15.74 12.76
CA LYS A 67 -19.07 15.80 12.68
C LYS A 67 -18.57 15.32 11.31
N LEU A 68 -19.15 14.25 10.77
CA LEU A 68 -18.77 13.68 9.47
C LEU A 68 -19.07 14.62 8.30
N ALA A 69 -20.20 15.34 8.35
CA ALA A 69 -20.55 16.30 7.31
C ALA A 69 -19.55 17.46 7.19
N GLU A 70 -18.81 17.78 8.24
CA GLU A 70 -17.72 18.77 8.17
C GLU A 70 -16.41 18.13 7.73
N GLN A 71 -16.10 16.95 8.25
CA GLN A 71 -14.75 16.37 8.17
C GLN A 71 -14.51 15.55 6.90
N VAL A 72 -15.52 14.85 6.37
CA VAL A 72 -15.37 14.05 5.14
C VAL A 72 -15.15 14.93 3.90
N PRO A 73 -15.88 16.05 3.71
CA PRO A 73 -15.56 17.00 2.64
C PRO A 73 -14.17 17.62 2.80
N ARG A 74 -13.73 17.89 4.04
CA ARG A 74 -12.38 18.39 4.35
C ARG A 74 -11.31 17.37 3.96
N LEU A 75 -11.49 16.08 4.23
CA LEU A 75 -10.58 15.01 3.79
C LEU A 75 -10.38 15.06 2.26
N VAL A 76 -11.47 15.10 1.50
CA VAL A 76 -11.41 15.11 0.03
C VAL A 76 -10.70 16.38 -0.46
N ASN A 77 -11.00 17.54 0.15
CA ASN A 77 -10.30 18.78 -0.17
C ASN A 77 -8.80 18.71 0.16
N LEU A 78 -8.40 18.06 1.26
CA LEU A 78 -6.98 17.85 1.61
C LEU A 78 -6.27 16.97 0.57
N LEU A 79 -6.91 15.89 0.13
CA LEU A 79 -6.39 15.01 -0.93
C LEU A 79 -6.19 15.76 -2.25
N LEU A 80 -7.15 16.61 -2.64
CA LEU A 80 -7.10 17.39 -3.88
C LEU A 80 -6.16 18.61 -3.81
N THR A 81 -5.77 19.05 -2.62
CA THR A 81 -4.87 20.21 -2.43
C THR A 81 -3.48 19.81 -1.92
N GLY A 82 -3.26 18.54 -1.59
CA GLY A 82 -1.96 18.07 -1.11
C GLY A 82 -1.58 18.60 0.28
N GLY A 83 -2.57 18.87 1.13
CA GLY A 83 -2.37 19.47 2.45
C GLY A 83 -2.20 21.00 2.45
N GLN A 84 -2.14 21.68 1.30
CA GLN A 84 -2.05 23.15 1.25
C GLN A 84 -3.27 23.86 1.84
N ALA A 85 -4.45 23.21 1.79
CA ALA A 85 -5.66 23.75 2.40
C ALA A 85 -5.58 23.80 3.95
N ASP A 86 -4.68 23.02 4.56
CA ASP A 86 -4.49 23.00 6.01
C ASP A 86 -3.04 22.67 6.41
N PRO A 87 -2.13 23.66 6.38
CA PRO A 87 -0.68 23.47 6.55
C PRO A 87 -0.22 22.96 7.94
N GLY A 88 -1.15 22.69 8.87
CA GLY A 88 -0.86 22.17 10.22
C GLY A 88 -1.55 20.85 10.54
N ALA A 89 -2.42 20.34 9.67
CA ALA A 89 -3.15 19.10 9.90
C ALA A 89 -2.36 17.86 9.47
N VAL A 90 -1.72 17.92 8.30
CA VAL A 90 -0.90 16.84 7.73
C VAL A 90 0.35 17.42 7.08
N GLY A 91 1.42 16.63 6.98
CA GLY A 91 2.58 17.04 6.19
C GLY A 91 2.21 17.21 4.73
N GLU A 92 2.67 18.28 4.07
CA GLU A 92 2.39 18.52 2.65
C GLU A 92 2.74 17.28 1.80
N PHE A 93 1.87 16.96 0.83
CA PHE A 93 2.07 15.87 -0.11
C PHE A 93 1.59 16.28 -1.50
N PRO A 94 2.03 15.61 -2.58
CA PRO A 94 1.56 15.96 -3.91
C PRO A 94 0.05 15.73 -4.05
N PRO A 95 -0.73 16.71 -4.56
CA PRO A 95 -2.17 16.57 -4.73
C PRO A 95 -2.57 15.37 -5.61
N ILE A 96 -3.69 14.73 -5.30
CA ILE A 96 -4.31 13.69 -6.12
C ILE A 96 -4.80 14.30 -7.43
N GLU A 97 -4.41 13.71 -8.57
CA GLU A 97 -4.84 14.19 -9.89
C GLU A 97 -6.03 13.40 -10.43
N SER A 98 -6.29 12.20 -9.91
CA SER A 98 -7.40 11.36 -10.37
C SER A 98 -8.06 10.62 -9.22
N LEU A 99 -9.23 11.08 -8.80
CA LEU A 99 -9.94 10.57 -7.63
C LEU A 99 -11.27 9.95 -8.05
N HIS A 100 -11.49 8.69 -7.68
CA HIS A 100 -12.83 8.11 -7.61
C HIS A 100 -13.27 8.09 -6.15
N VAL A 101 -14.50 8.50 -5.84
CA VAL A 101 -15.10 8.36 -4.51
C VAL A 101 -16.35 7.50 -4.60
N GLY A 102 -16.31 6.33 -3.97
CA GLY A 102 -17.47 5.45 -3.81
C GLY A 102 -17.96 5.55 -2.39
N ILE A 103 -19.26 5.72 -2.19
CA ILE A 103 -19.87 5.72 -0.86
C ILE A 103 -20.83 4.54 -0.78
N ILE A 104 -20.65 3.68 0.22
CA ILE A 104 -21.54 2.54 0.51
C ILE A 104 -22.00 2.61 1.96
N THR A 105 -23.03 1.82 2.29
CA THR A 105 -23.52 1.66 3.66
C THR A 105 -23.47 0.18 4.06
N PRO A 106 -23.48 -0.14 5.37
CA PRO A 106 -23.52 -1.52 5.85
C PRO A 106 -24.85 -2.24 5.56
N ASP A 107 -25.87 -1.56 5.01
CA ASP A 107 -27.17 -2.17 4.73
C ASP A 107 -27.10 -3.19 3.58
N LEU A 108 -26.90 -4.45 3.94
CA LEU A 108 -27.10 -5.61 3.04
C LEU A 108 -28.47 -6.25 3.23
N GLY A 109 -29.37 -5.60 3.98
CA GLY A 109 -30.62 -6.18 4.44
C GLY A 109 -30.34 -7.42 5.29
N HIS A 110 -31.11 -8.49 5.05
CA HIS A 110 -30.85 -9.80 5.64
C HIS A 110 -30.11 -10.74 4.70
N SER A 111 -29.64 -10.24 3.56
CA SER A 111 -28.95 -11.05 2.56
C SER A 111 -27.61 -11.53 3.10
N THR A 112 -27.29 -12.81 2.87
CA THR A 112 -26.06 -13.43 3.35
C THR A 112 -25.21 -13.89 2.19
N VAL A 113 -23.89 -13.84 2.41
CA VAL A 113 -22.91 -14.42 1.50
C VAL A 113 -22.10 -15.47 2.28
N PRO A 114 -22.19 -16.77 1.94
CA PRO A 114 -22.92 -17.36 0.81
C PRO A 114 -24.45 -17.35 1.00
N ALA A 115 -25.20 -17.41 -0.11
CA ALA A 115 -26.66 -17.38 -0.09
C ALA A 115 -27.25 -18.65 0.56
N HIS A 116 -28.27 -18.47 1.39
CA HIS A 116 -29.02 -19.55 2.04
C HIS A 116 -30.44 -19.72 1.48
N GLU A 117 -31.08 -20.87 1.72
CA GLU A 117 -32.44 -21.19 1.24
C GLU A 117 -33.58 -20.49 2.02
N PHE A 118 -33.28 -19.48 2.84
CA PHE A 118 -34.30 -18.80 3.64
C PHE A 118 -35.09 -17.79 2.80
N THR A 119 -36.42 -17.90 2.83
CA THR A 119 -37.33 -16.93 2.18
C THR A 119 -38.05 -16.12 3.26
N ALA A 120 -37.71 -14.84 3.38
CA ALA A 120 -38.43 -13.94 4.27
C ALA A 120 -39.82 -13.58 3.73
N GLY A 121 -40.84 -13.55 4.59
CA GLY A 121 -42.15 -12.94 4.30
C GLY A 121 -43.07 -13.66 3.30
N SER A 122 -42.87 -14.94 2.96
CA SER A 122 -43.65 -15.60 1.90
C SER A 122 -45.02 -16.20 2.32
N THR A 123 -45.28 -16.49 3.60
CA THR A 123 -46.59 -16.99 4.14
C THR A 123 -46.72 -16.75 5.66
N PRO A 124 -47.91 -16.91 6.30
CA PRO A 124 -48.05 -16.97 7.76
C PRO A 124 -47.23 -18.09 8.46
N GLU A 125 -46.64 -18.98 7.67
CA GLU A 125 -45.76 -20.08 8.08
C GLU A 125 -44.31 -19.85 7.60
N ALA A 126 -43.94 -18.64 7.14
CA ALA A 126 -42.58 -18.32 6.73
C ALA A 126 -41.63 -18.47 7.93
N ASP A 127 -40.59 -19.31 7.80
CA ASP A 127 -39.64 -19.69 8.85
C ASP A 127 -38.66 -18.57 9.30
N PHE A 128 -38.79 -17.36 8.73
CA PHE A 128 -37.88 -16.23 8.98
C PHE A 128 -38.60 -14.87 8.75
N ASN A 129 -38.62 -13.97 9.75
CA ASN A 129 -39.26 -12.64 9.65
C ASN A 129 -38.41 -11.52 10.31
N PRO A 130 -37.44 -10.91 9.59
CA PRO A 130 -36.63 -9.83 10.13
C PRO A 130 -37.44 -8.51 10.23
N THR A 131 -36.83 -7.44 10.76
CA THR A 131 -37.48 -6.12 10.88
C THR A 131 -37.95 -5.61 9.51
N SER A 132 -38.97 -4.75 9.49
CA SER A 132 -39.49 -4.21 8.23
C SER A 132 -38.46 -3.41 7.42
N VAL A 133 -37.48 -2.80 8.10
CA VAL A 133 -36.38 -2.06 7.47
C VAL A 133 -35.43 -3.04 6.77
N CYS A 134 -35.07 -4.16 7.42
CA CYS A 134 -34.31 -5.25 6.81
C CYS A 134 -35.04 -6.01 5.69
N MET A 135 -36.34 -5.79 5.54
CA MET A 135 -37.16 -6.33 4.45
C MET A 135 -37.29 -5.37 3.27
N ALA A 136 -36.77 -4.15 3.36
CA ALA A 136 -36.67 -3.24 2.23
C ALA A 136 -35.90 -3.90 1.07
N ASN A 137 -36.25 -3.53 -0.17
CA ASN A 137 -35.67 -4.11 -1.38
C ASN A 137 -35.70 -5.65 -1.43
N ASN A 138 -36.79 -6.25 -0.96
CA ASN A 138 -36.97 -7.69 -0.83
C ASN A 138 -35.89 -8.37 0.02
N GLY A 139 -35.33 -7.66 1.00
CA GLY A 139 -34.33 -8.23 1.90
C GLY A 139 -32.89 -8.05 1.50
N ASN A 140 -32.63 -7.43 0.35
CA ASN A 140 -31.27 -7.23 -0.17
C ASN A 140 -30.61 -5.96 0.35
N GLY A 141 -31.34 -5.12 1.10
CA GLY A 141 -30.86 -3.80 1.53
C GLY A 141 -30.37 -2.97 0.34
N LYS A 142 -29.20 -2.38 0.49
CA LYS A 142 -28.43 -1.69 -0.55
C LYS A 142 -27.35 -2.56 -1.20
N ALA A 143 -27.17 -3.83 -0.79
CA ALA A 143 -26.35 -4.85 -1.46
C ALA A 143 -24.95 -4.40 -1.97
N GLY A 144 -24.29 -3.48 -1.25
CA GLY A 144 -23.00 -2.91 -1.65
C GLY A 144 -23.04 -2.02 -2.90
N PHE A 145 -24.22 -1.59 -3.37
CA PHE A 145 -24.32 -0.57 -4.41
C PHE A 145 -23.74 0.75 -3.88
N MET A 146 -22.89 1.40 -4.66
CA MET A 146 -22.46 2.76 -4.33
C MET A 146 -23.64 3.73 -4.46
N GLN A 147 -23.65 4.71 -3.58
CA GLN A 147 -24.69 5.72 -3.48
C GLN A 147 -24.27 6.95 -4.30
N VAL A 148 -25.24 7.55 -4.98
CA VAL A 148 -25.10 8.85 -5.70
C VAL A 148 -26.20 9.83 -5.30
N THR A 149 -26.97 9.47 -4.27
CA THR A 149 -28.03 10.29 -3.69
C THR A 149 -27.83 10.31 -2.18
N GLY A 150 -28.22 11.41 -1.55
CA GLY A 150 -28.06 11.59 -0.11
C GLY A 150 -28.78 12.84 0.39
N PHE A 151 -28.24 13.48 1.42
CA PHE A 151 -28.86 14.62 2.09
C PHE A 151 -27.86 15.71 2.47
N SER A 152 -28.14 16.96 2.09
CA SER A 152 -27.30 18.12 2.40
C SER A 152 -28.09 19.30 2.95
N GLY A 153 -27.36 20.25 3.53
CA GLY A 153 -27.90 21.52 4.05
C GLY A 153 -28.60 21.43 5.41
N GLU A 154 -29.02 22.58 5.91
CA GLU A 154 -29.73 22.73 7.19
C GLU A 154 -31.03 23.54 6.98
N PRO A 155 -32.22 22.91 7.05
CA PRO A 155 -32.47 21.49 7.31
C PRO A 155 -32.04 20.58 6.15
N ARG A 156 -31.65 19.34 6.47
CA ARG A 156 -31.23 18.32 5.49
C ARG A 156 -32.34 18.05 4.48
N VAL A 157 -32.01 18.20 3.19
CA VAL A 157 -32.89 17.87 2.06
C VAL A 157 -32.21 16.90 1.11
N MET A 158 -33.02 16.08 0.44
CA MET A 158 -32.51 15.10 -0.52
C MET A 158 -31.77 15.80 -1.66
N CYS A 159 -30.62 15.25 -2.06
CA CYS A 159 -29.78 15.74 -3.15
C CYS A 159 -29.26 14.57 -4.00
N ASP A 160 -28.93 14.87 -5.25
CA ASP A 160 -28.35 13.94 -6.21
C ASP A 160 -26.97 14.47 -6.61
N ALA A 161 -25.97 13.60 -6.67
CA ALA A 161 -24.63 13.95 -7.09
C ALA A 161 -24.55 14.25 -8.60
N ILE A 162 -23.65 15.15 -8.99
CA ILE A 162 -23.50 15.64 -10.37
C ILE A 162 -22.18 15.24 -11.05
N THR A 163 -21.19 14.83 -10.27
CA THR A 163 -19.87 14.34 -10.69
C THR A 163 -19.75 12.83 -10.96
N PRO A 164 -20.80 11.98 -10.82
CA PRO A 164 -20.72 10.63 -11.36
C PRO A 164 -20.59 10.63 -12.89
N PRO A 165 -19.61 9.91 -13.47
CA PRO A 165 -19.60 9.64 -14.91
C PRO A 165 -20.90 8.96 -15.34
N GLN A 166 -21.28 9.16 -16.61
CA GLN A 166 -22.50 8.59 -17.14
C GLN A 166 -22.57 7.07 -16.92
N ASP A 167 -23.71 6.60 -16.39
CA ASP A 167 -24.02 5.19 -16.11
C ASP A 167 -23.09 4.52 -15.06
N THR A 168 -22.49 5.33 -14.16
CA THR A 168 -21.68 4.84 -13.03
C THR A 168 -22.28 5.24 -11.68
N LEU A 169 -21.76 4.67 -10.60
CA LEU A 169 -22.22 4.90 -9.22
C LEU A 169 -21.16 5.50 -8.29
N TYR A 170 -20.05 6.01 -8.84
CA TYR A 170 -18.98 6.64 -8.06
C TYR A 170 -18.78 8.08 -8.54
N LEU A 171 -18.35 8.95 -7.63
CA LEU A 171 -17.99 10.33 -7.92
C LEU A 171 -16.60 10.36 -8.58
N ASN A 172 -16.39 11.23 -9.57
CA ASN A 172 -15.13 11.29 -10.32
C ASN A 172 -14.51 12.69 -10.30
N HIS A 173 -13.19 12.73 -10.21
CA HIS A 173 -12.40 13.93 -10.45
C HIS A 173 -11.12 13.61 -11.22
N PRO A 174 -10.79 14.34 -12.30
CA PRO A 174 -11.62 15.39 -12.92
C PRO A 174 -12.81 14.78 -13.68
N GLU A 175 -13.99 15.40 -13.56
CA GLU A 175 -15.17 15.10 -14.38
C GLU A 175 -15.45 16.27 -15.36
N PRO A 176 -15.62 16.02 -16.68
CA PRO A 176 -15.81 17.08 -17.66
C PRO A 176 -16.98 18.01 -17.35
N GLY A 177 -16.68 19.29 -17.15
CA GLY A 177 -17.69 20.33 -16.88
C GLY A 177 -17.89 20.64 -15.40
N PHE A 178 -17.17 19.96 -14.51
CA PHE A 178 -17.21 20.15 -13.06
C PHE A 178 -15.81 20.41 -12.51
N ASP A 179 -15.72 21.01 -11.33
CA ASP A 179 -14.47 21.26 -10.62
C ASP A 179 -14.38 20.52 -9.28
N ALA A 180 -13.29 20.75 -8.54
CA ALA A 180 -13.07 20.11 -7.24
C ALA A 180 -14.14 20.51 -6.19
N THR A 181 -14.71 21.71 -6.29
CA THR A 181 -15.77 22.18 -5.40
C THR A 181 -17.05 21.39 -5.60
N ASP A 182 -17.38 21.06 -6.87
CA ASP A 182 -18.53 20.23 -7.20
C ASP A 182 -18.37 18.81 -6.61
N LEU A 183 -17.16 18.22 -6.72
CA LEU A 183 -16.88 16.92 -6.10
C LEU A 183 -17.04 16.96 -4.58
N VAL A 184 -16.50 17.98 -3.92
CA VAL A 184 -16.59 18.14 -2.46
C VAL A 184 -18.05 18.30 -2.02
N ALA A 185 -18.86 19.05 -2.77
CA ALA A 185 -20.29 19.20 -2.51
C ALA A 185 -21.08 17.89 -2.73
N ASP A 186 -20.72 17.10 -3.74
CA ASP A 186 -21.30 15.78 -3.96
C ASP A 186 -20.94 14.79 -2.84
N VAL A 187 -19.71 14.85 -2.34
CA VAL A 187 -19.29 14.05 -1.18
C VAL A 187 -20.11 14.44 0.05
N GLU A 188 -20.27 15.73 0.35
CA GLU A 188 -21.15 16.19 1.43
C GLU A 188 -22.59 15.69 1.25
N CYS A 189 -23.11 15.76 0.02
CA CYS A 189 -24.43 15.28 -0.32
C CYS A 189 -24.60 13.78 -0.04
N VAL A 190 -23.78 12.94 -0.65
CA VAL A 190 -23.95 11.49 -0.64
C VAL A 190 -23.65 10.88 0.73
N THR A 191 -22.73 11.48 1.48
CA THR A 191 -22.40 11.03 2.84
C THR A 191 -23.44 11.43 3.87
N GLY A 192 -24.22 12.49 3.59
CA GLY A 192 -25.23 12.97 4.51
C GLY A 192 -26.51 12.14 4.55
N GLN A 193 -27.12 12.08 5.73
CA GLN A 193 -28.29 11.25 6.00
C GLN A 193 -29.55 12.06 6.28
N GLY A 194 -30.70 11.48 5.91
CA GLY A 194 -32.00 12.08 6.09
C GLY A 194 -32.59 11.80 7.48
N ALA A 195 -33.49 12.68 7.92
CA ALA A 195 -34.23 12.50 9.16
C ALA A 195 -35.38 11.47 9.07
N ASP A 196 -35.64 10.91 7.88
CA ASP A 196 -36.68 9.89 7.68
C ASP A 196 -36.15 8.50 8.07
N PRO A 197 -36.67 7.86 9.12
CA PRO A 197 -36.21 6.56 9.58
C PRO A 197 -36.48 5.42 8.59
N ASN A 198 -37.30 5.62 7.56
CA ASN A 198 -37.50 4.64 6.49
C ASN A 198 -36.35 4.62 5.47
N MET A 199 -35.43 5.58 5.56
CA MET A 199 -34.25 5.70 4.68
C MET A 199 -32.96 5.23 5.37
N TRP A 200 -33.05 4.82 6.63
CA TRP A 200 -31.95 4.27 7.43
C TRP A 200 -31.69 2.81 7.06
N GLY A 201 -30.50 2.34 7.39
CA GLY A 201 -30.09 0.96 7.17
C GLY A 201 -30.91 -0.05 7.99
N CYS A 202 -30.74 -1.33 7.68
CA CYS A 202 -31.40 -2.45 8.37
C CYS A 202 -31.14 -2.51 9.89
N GLY A 203 -30.15 -1.77 10.40
CA GLY A 203 -29.74 -1.76 11.82
C GLY A 203 -28.99 -3.04 12.23
N PHE A 204 -28.82 -3.98 11.30
CA PHE A 204 -27.83 -5.03 11.43
C PHE A 204 -26.59 -4.63 10.67
N GLU A 205 -25.58 -4.33 11.44
CA GLU A 205 -24.37 -3.73 10.92
C GLU A 205 -23.50 -4.78 10.26
N GLN A 206 -23.20 -4.60 8.99
CA GLN A 206 -22.46 -5.55 8.15
C GLN A 206 -21.33 -4.82 7.43
N GLN A 207 -20.61 -3.98 8.15
CA GLN A 207 -19.59 -3.08 7.61
C GLN A 207 -18.49 -3.83 6.87
N LEU A 208 -18.04 -4.99 7.37
CA LEU A 208 -16.97 -5.75 6.70
C LEU A 208 -17.48 -6.50 5.47
N GLU A 209 -18.68 -7.09 5.52
CA GLU A 209 -19.25 -7.75 4.34
C GLU A 209 -19.70 -6.75 3.27
N SER A 210 -20.11 -5.53 3.64
CA SER A 210 -20.51 -4.50 2.67
C SER A 210 -19.34 -4.05 1.80
N ILE A 211 -18.11 -3.99 2.37
CA ILE A 211 -16.88 -3.75 1.61
C ILE A 211 -16.72 -4.82 0.52
N LEU A 212 -16.74 -6.10 0.90
CA LEU A 212 -16.56 -7.19 -0.07
C LEU A 212 -17.76 -7.33 -1.03
N ALA A 213 -18.97 -6.97 -0.59
CA ALA A 213 -20.14 -6.94 -1.44
C ALA A 213 -20.03 -5.87 -2.51
N SER A 214 -19.47 -4.70 -2.16
CA SER A 214 -19.28 -3.60 -3.11
C SER A 214 -18.31 -3.94 -4.24
N ASP A 215 -17.22 -4.65 -3.92
CA ASP A 215 -16.25 -5.13 -4.91
C ASP A 215 -16.85 -6.19 -5.86
N ARG A 216 -17.70 -7.09 -5.33
CA ARG A 216 -18.42 -8.09 -6.15
C ARG A 216 -19.56 -7.50 -6.97
N ASN A 217 -20.03 -6.31 -6.62
CA ASN A 217 -21.20 -5.71 -7.26
C ASN A 217 -20.80 -5.07 -8.60
N THR A 218 -21.16 -5.74 -9.70
CA THR A 218 -20.81 -5.31 -11.05
C THR A 218 -21.40 -3.95 -11.44
N ALA A 219 -22.42 -3.44 -10.71
CA ALA A 219 -22.95 -2.10 -10.92
C ALA A 219 -21.96 -0.99 -10.51
N ASN A 220 -20.99 -1.30 -9.65
CA ASN A 220 -19.89 -0.40 -9.28
C ASN A 220 -18.72 -0.45 -10.30
N GLY A 221 -18.94 -1.07 -11.47
CA GLY A 221 -17.93 -1.23 -12.51
C GLY A 221 -17.26 0.09 -12.88
N GLY A 222 -15.94 0.08 -12.96
CA GLY A 222 -15.12 1.28 -13.24
C GLY A 222 -14.58 1.98 -11.99
N PHE A 223 -15.10 1.70 -10.79
CA PHE A 223 -14.60 2.30 -9.56
C PHE A 223 -13.17 1.85 -9.20
N ASN A 224 -12.98 0.54 -8.98
CA ASN A 224 -11.73 -0.06 -8.49
C ASN A 224 -10.73 -0.24 -9.66
N ARG A 225 -9.80 0.71 -9.84
CA ARG A 225 -8.87 0.78 -10.97
C ARG A 225 -7.52 0.14 -10.63
N ASP A 226 -7.01 -0.79 -11.45
CA ASP A 226 -5.72 -1.46 -11.21
C ASP A 226 -4.52 -0.52 -10.99
N GLY A 227 -4.53 0.65 -11.63
CA GLY A 227 -3.46 1.65 -11.53
C GLY A 227 -3.58 2.66 -10.39
N ALA A 228 -4.63 2.54 -9.55
CA ALA A 228 -4.89 3.46 -8.45
C ALA A 228 -4.68 2.79 -7.08
N LEU A 229 -4.27 3.59 -6.10
CA LEU A 229 -4.35 3.19 -4.69
C LEU A 229 -5.83 3.04 -4.32
N LEU A 230 -6.19 2.04 -3.51
CA LEU A 230 -7.51 1.96 -2.90
C LEU A 230 -7.40 2.29 -1.41
N ALA A 231 -8.11 3.33 -0.98
CA ALA A 231 -8.31 3.63 0.42
C ALA A 231 -9.76 3.27 0.79
N VAL A 232 -9.94 2.40 1.78
CA VAL A 232 -11.24 2.06 2.36
C VAL A 232 -11.31 2.72 3.73
N ILE A 233 -12.28 3.61 3.94
CA ILE A 233 -12.53 4.27 5.23
C ILE A 233 -13.88 3.81 5.75
N LEU A 234 -13.86 3.08 6.86
CA LEU A 234 -15.04 2.59 7.55
C LEU A 234 -15.35 3.50 8.73
N ILE A 235 -16.61 3.93 8.85
CA ILE A 235 -17.06 4.86 9.89
C ILE A 235 -18.35 4.33 10.51
N THR A 236 -18.31 3.99 11.80
CA THR A 236 -19.43 3.36 12.53
C THR A 236 -19.25 3.44 14.04
N ASP A 237 -20.35 3.60 14.78
CA ASP A 237 -20.41 3.49 16.24
C ASP A 237 -20.71 2.06 16.73
N GLU A 238 -20.88 1.10 15.82
CA GLU A 238 -21.18 -0.30 16.11
C GLU A 238 -20.02 -1.25 15.68
N ASP A 239 -20.22 -2.56 15.83
CA ASP A 239 -19.28 -3.60 15.34
C ASP A 239 -19.89 -4.40 14.18
N ASP A 240 -19.06 -5.18 13.49
CA ASP A 240 -19.49 -6.02 12.38
C ASP A 240 -20.33 -7.24 12.83
N CYS A 241 -21.60 -7.25 12.48
CA CYS A 241 -22.54 -8.36 12.64
C CYS A 241 -22.73 -9.20 11.36
N SER A 242 -21.77 -9.17 10.44
CA SER A 242 -21.83 -9.97 9.22
C SER A 242 -21.95 -11.47 9.53
N THR A 243 -23.06 -12.08 9.12
CA THR A 243 -23.47 -13.42 9.56
C THR A 243 -23.38 -14.48 8.46
N THR A 244 -23.15 -15.72 8.88
CA THR A 244 -23.32 -16.92 8.05
C THR A 244 -24.75 -17.45 8.10
N ASP A 245 -25.60 -16.95 9.01
CA ASP A 245 -26.98 -17.37 9.11
C ASP A 245 -27.89 -16.17 9.40
N PRO A 246 -28.73 -15.76 8.42
CA PRO A 246 -29.53 -14.56 8.55
C PRO A 246 -30.62 -14.70 9.62
N ARG A 247 -30.89 -15.90 10.15
CA ARG A 247 -31.85 -16.09 11.25
C ARG A 247 -31.44 -15.40 12.55
N VAL A 248 -30.19 -14.96 12.67
CA VAL A 248 -29.78 -14.02 13.73
C VAL A 248 -30.61 -12.74 13.67
N PHE A 249 -31.04 -12.32 12.47
CA PHE A 249 -31.86 -11.15 12.24
C PHE A 249 -33.35 -11.33 12.56
N ASP A 250 -33.80 -12.56 12.81
CA ASP A 250 -35.19 -12.86 13.20
C ASP A 250 -35.39 -12.56 14.68
N ILE A 251 -36.11 -11.48 14.94
CA ILE A 251 -36.44 -11.00 16.29
C ILE A 251 -37.60 -11.79 16.92
N GLU A 252 -38.30 -12.62 16.14
CA GLU A 252 -39.40 -13.43 16.65
C GLU A 252 -38.89 -14.77 17.21
N ALA A 253 -39.32 -15.09 18.43
CA ALA A 253 -39.02 -16.38 19.05
C ALA A 253 -39.79 -17.51 18.34
N ARG A 254 -39.06 -18.38 17.63
CA ARG A 254 -39.62 -19.46 16.81
C ARG A 254 -38.81 -20.73 17.00
N ALA A 255 -39.49 -21.88 16.97
CA ALA A 255 -38.83 -23.18 17.14
C ALA A 255 -37.81 -23.48 16.02
N SER A 256 -37.99 -22.89 14.83
CA SER A 256 -37.09 -23.02 13.67
C SER A 256 -35.89 -22.06 13.69
N ASN A 257 -35.88 -21.06 14.57
CA ASN A 257 -34.75 -20.15 14.74
C ASN A 257 -33.87 -20.62 15.93
N PRO A 258 -32.65 -21.13 15.69
CA PRO A 258 -31.76 -21.58 16.76
C PRO A 258 -31.15 -20.42 17.57
N PHE A 259 -31.21 -19.19 17.05
CA PHE A 259 -30.66 -17.99 17.68
C PHE A 259 -31.73 -17.33 18.55
N GLN A 260 -31.97 -17.93 19.71
CA GLN A 260 -32.89 -17.41 20.71
C GLN A 260 -32.14 -16.60 21.76
N GLY A 261 -32.77 -15.56 22.30
CA GLY A 261 -32.19 -14.74 23.36
C GLY A 261 -31.27 -13.60 22.85
N PRO A 262 -30.80 -12.71 23.75
CA PRO A 262 -30.92 -12.76 25.23
C PRO A 262 -32.16 -12.01 25.77
N PHE A 263 -33.39 -12.44 25.48
CA PHE A 263 -34.62 -11.74 25.94
C PHE A 263 -35.37 -12.52 27.00
N ASN A 264 -36.01 -11.75 27.88
CA ASN A 264 -36.88 -12.17 28.97
C ASN A 264 -38.40 -12.10 28.63
N SER A 265 -38.80 -11.65 27.43
CA SER A 265 -40.11 -11.90 26.77
C SER A 265 -40.15 -11.33 25.34
N MET A 266 -41.20 -11.62 24.55
CA MET A 266 -41.42 -11.05 23.19
C MET A 266 -41.57 -9.51 23.17
N ASP A 267 -41.87 -8.88 24.30
CA ASP A 267 -42.08 -7.43 24.41
C ASP A 267 -40.76 -6.65 24.68
N LEU A 268 -39.63 -7.37 24.83
CA LEU A 268 -38.33 -6.83 25.28
C LEU A 268 -37.15 -7.35 24.42
N VAL A 269 -37.28 -7.26 23.10
CA VAL A 269 -36.23 -7.66 22.14
C VAL A 269 -35.06 -6.65 22.22
N GLN A 270 -33.99 -7.00 22.92
CA GLN A 270 -32.68 -6.32 22.96
C GLN A 270 -31.86 -6.62 21.68
N PHE A 271 -32.32 -6.03 20.59
CA PHE A 271 -31.83 -6.25 19.22
C PHE A 271 -30.29 -6.18 19.10
N ASN A 272 -29.68 -5.16 19.71
CA ASN A 272 -28.25 -4.86 19.61
C ASN A 272 -27.33 -5.88 20.32
N LEU A 273 -27.88 -6.79 21.15
CA LEU A 273 -27.08 -7.83 21.84
C LEU A 273 -26.99 -9.14 21.07
N ARG A 274 -27.71 -9.28 19.94
CA ARG A 274 -27.84 -10.57 19.28
C ARG A 274 -26.54 -11.04 18.62
N CYS A 275 -25.77 -10.12 18.07
CA CYS A 275 -24.51 -10.40 17.37
C CYS A 275 -23.47 -10.97 18.35
N SER A 276 -23.26 -10.29 19.47
CA SER A 276 -22.35 -10.74 20.54
C SER A 276 -22.84 -12.03 21.21
N ALA A 277 -24.15 -12.17 21.44
CA ALA A 277 -24.73 -13.37 22.05
C ALA A 277 -24.66 -14.61 21.14
N HIS A 278 -24.60 -14.43 19.82
CA HIS A 278 -24.56 -15.50 18.82
C HIS A 278 -23.33 -15.40 17.92
N SER A 279 -22.18 -15.05 18.48
CA SER A 279 -20.93 -14.84 17.73
C SER A 279 -20.50 -16.06 16.89
N GLN A 280 -20.91 -17.27 17.25
CA GLN A 280 -20.70 -18.49 16.45
C GLN A 280 -21.42 -18.51 15.10
N ALA A 281 -22.44 -17.67 14.92
CA ALA A 281 -23.16 -17.51 13.66
C ALA A 281 -22.49 -16.48 12.74
N LEU A 282 -21.56 -15.69 13.26
CA LEU A 282 -20.88 -14.64 12.50
C LEU A 282 -19.82 -15.23 11.56
N GLN A 283 -19.51 -14.48 10.52
CA GLN A 283 -18.44 -14.82 9.58
C GLN A 283 -17.09 -14.85 10.30
N GLN A 284 -16.16 -15.69 9.82
CA GLN A 284 -14.82 -15.74 10.38
C GLN A 284 -14.05 -14.47 10.01
N ILE A 285 -13.29 -13.89 10.95
CA ILE A 285 -12.44 -12.71 10.71
C ILE A 285 -11.48 -12.93 9.54
N GLN A 286 -10.93 -14.13 9.38
CA GLN A 286 -10.02 -14.46 8.29
C GLN A 286 -10.62 -14.16 6.90
N ARG A 287 -11.95 -14.31 6.74
CA ARG A 287 -12.65 -13.95 5.49
C ARG A 287 -12.41 -12.49 5.12
N TYR A 288 -12.43 -11.59 6.10
CA TYR A 288 -12.26 -10.16 5.90
C TYR A 288 -10.80 -9.75 5.79
N VAL A 289 -9.91 -10.42 6.52
CA VAL A 289 -8.45 -10.25 6.33
C VAL A 289 -8.07 -10.61 4.89
N ASP A 290 -8.49 -11.80 4.42
CA ASP A 290 -8.20 -12.25 3.05
C ASP A 290 -8.93 -11.40 2.00
N GLY A 291 -10.20 -11.07 2.25
CA GLY A 291 -11.02 -10.30 1.33
C GLY A 291 -10.52 -8.88 1.13
N VAL A 292 -10.16 -8.17 2.21
CA VAL A 292 -9.62 -6.81 2.14
C VAL A 292 -8.25 -6.80 1.46
N ALA A 293 -7.37 -7.75 1.80
CA ALA A 293 -6.08 -7.88 1.13
C ALA A 293 -6.23 -8.19 -0.38
N ALA A 294 -7.29 -8.87 -0.78
CA ALA A 294 -7.57 -9.25 -2.16
C ALA A 294 -8.35 -8.18 -2.96
N LEU A 295 -8.69 -7.02 -2.38
CA LEU A 295 -9.36 -5.93 -3.12
C LEU A 295 -8.49 -5.37 -4.27
N LYS A 296 -7.18 -5.58 -4.19
CA LYS A 296 -6.21 -5.31 -5.27
C LYS A 296 -5.34 -6.55 -5.47
N ASN A 297 -4.78 -6.67 -6.67
CA ASN A 297 -3.80 -7.71 -6.98
C ASN A 297 -2.52 -7.58 -6.13
N ASP A 298 -2.14 -6.35 -5.80
CA ASP A 298 -1.07 -6.05 -4.83
C ASP A 298 -1.70 -5.44 -3.56
N PRO A 299 -1.71 -6.16 -2.42
CA PRO A 299 -2.30 -5.65 -1.19
C PRO A 299 -1.59 -4.40 -0.64
N SER A 300 -0.35 -4.10 -1.07
CA SER A 300 0.32 -2.85 -0.67
C SER A 300 -0.31 -1.60 -1.28
N GLN A 301 -1.20 -1.78 -2.26
CA GLN A 301 -2.02 -0.72 -2.84
C GLN A 301 -3.32 -0.47 -2.07
N VAL A 302 -3.55 -1.20 -0.97
CA VAL A 302 -4.76 -1.05 -0.15
C VAL A 302 -4.40 -0.35 1.16
N VAL A 303 -5.16 0.70 1.49
CA VAL A 303 -5.20 1.30 2.83
C VAL A 303 -6.58 1.01 3.41
N PHE A 304 -6.64 0.36 4.56
CA PHE A 304 -7.88 0.13 5.30
C PHE A 304 -7.85 0.92 6.60
N ALA A 305 -8.79 1.84 6.74
CA ALA A 305 -8.94 2.70 7.89
C ALA A 305 -10.31 2.50 8.54
N ALA A 306 -10.38 2.59 9.87
CA ALA A 306 -11.62 2.59 10.62
C ALA A 306 -11.66 3.72 11.65
N ILE A 307 -12.74 4.50 11.64
CA ILE A 307 -13.14 5.41 12.72
C ILE A 307 -14.30 4.71 13.42
N THR A 308 -14.02 4.09 14.57
CA THR A 308 -14.94 3.14 15.17
C THR A 308 -14.89 3.12 16.71
N GLY A 309 -15.75 2.34 17.35
CA GLY A 309 -15.84 2.25 18.81
C GLY A 309 -14.63 1.57 19.44
N ILE A 310 -13.64 2.38 19.83
CA ILE A 310 -12.46 1.98 20.60
C ILE A 310 -12.25 2.93 21.80
N PRO A 311 -11.57 2.49 22.88
CA PRO A 311 -11.38 3.32 24.07
C PRO A 311 -10.46 4.52 23.79
N GLU A 312 -10.81 5.68 24.33
CA GLU A 312 -9.97 6.89 24.31
C GLU A 312 -8.97 6.93 25.48
N ASP A 313 -8.20 5.86 25.66
CA ASP A 313 -7.12 5.81 26.63
C ASP A 313 -5.80 6.19 25.95
N SER A 314 -5.13 7.22 26.45
CA SER A 314 -3.78 7.63 25.99
C SER A 314 -2.74 6.50 26.03
N ALA A 315 -2.93 5.46 26.85
CA ALA A 315 -2.08 4.28 26.83
C ALA A 315 -2.19 3.48 25.51
N LEU A 316 -3.26 3.68 24.74
CA LEU A 316 -3.53 3.09 23.44
C LEU A 316 -3.07 3.98 22.25
N ASP A 317 -2.46 5.14 22.55
CA ASP A 317 -1.87 6.02 21.52
C ASP A 317 -0.80 5.29 20.71
N ARG A 318 -0.73 5.60 19.41
CA ARG A 318 0.08 4.88 18.43
C ARG A 318 1.58 4.90 18.75
N GLU A 319 2.04 5.97 19.37
CA GLU A 319 3.43 6.23 19.75
C GLU A 319 3.92 5.31 20.89
N ASN A 320 2.99 4.68 21.62
CA ASN A 320 3.31 3.78 22.73
C ASN A 320 3.59 2.33 22.29
N PHE A 321 3.46 2.02 21.00
CA PHE A 321 3.62 0.67 20.46
C PHE A 321 4.66 0.63 19.33
N ASN A 322 5.36 -0.51 19.19
CA ASN A 322 6.36 -0.66 18.13
C ASN A 322 5.73 -1.01 16.79
N SER A 323 4.50 -1.56 16.80
CA SER A 323 3.76 -1.94 15.60
C SER A 323 2.26 -1.72 15.76
N ASP A 324 1.54 -1.65 14.63
CA ASP A 324 0.08 -1.58 14.60
C ASP A 324 -0.54 -2.85 15.21
N GLU A 325 0.05 -4.02 14.96
CA GLU A 325 -0.39 -5.30 15.55
C GLU A 325 -0.36 -5.27 17.09
N GLU A 326 0.72 -4.77 17.69
CA GLU A 326 0.85 -4.63 19.14
C GLU A 326 -0.21 -3.66 19.70
N ARG A 327 -0.45 -2.55 19.00
CA ARG A 327 -1.49 -1.57 19.38
C ARG A 327 -2.87 -2.20 19.34
N TYR A 328 -3.22 -2.88 18.24
CA TYR A 328 -4.55 -3.49 18.09
C TYR A 328 -4.76 -4.61 19.11
N ALA A 329 -3.72 -5.39 19.45
CA ALA A 329 -3.76 -6.33 20.56
C ALA A 329 -4.07 -5.63 21.90
N GLY A 330 -3.44 -4.47 22.15
CA GLY A 330 -3.67 -3.63 23.32
C GLY A 330 -5.11 -3.12 23.40
N ILE A 331 -5.66 -2.63 22.28
CA ILE A 331 -7.07 -2.20 22.17
C ILE A 331 -7.98 -3.38 22.52
N LEU A 332 -7.84 -4.53 21.86
CA LEU A 332 -8.69 -5.71 22.09
C LEU A 332 -8.65 -6.26 23.51
N ALA A 333 -7.55 -6.04 24.24
CA ALA A 333 -7.36 -6.45 25.62
C ALA A 333 -7.87 -5.42 26.65
N HIS A 334 -8.25 -4.22 26.22
CA HIS A 334 -8.77 -3.18 27.11
C HIS A 334 -10.15 -3.59 27.67
N ALA A 335 -10.42 -3.27 28.95
CA ALA A 335 -11.63 -3.70 29.63
C ALA A 335 -12.93 -3.19 28.98
N ASN A 336 -12.89 -1.98 28.40
CA ASN A 336 -14.04 -1.42 27.68
C ASN A 336 -14.27 -2.08 26.31
N MET A 337 -13.37 -2.94 25.83
CA MET A 337 -13.60 -3.73 24.60
C MET A 337 -14.29 -5.08 24.89
N GLU A 338 -14.75 -5.32 26.12
CA GLU A 338 -15.54 -6.51 26.45
C GLU A 338 -17.00 -6.35 26.00
N GLU A 339 -17.53 -7.31 25.23
CA GLU A 339 -18.94 -7.33 24.79
C GLU A 339 -19.87 -7.81 25.92
N ILE A 340 -20.02 -6.99 26.96
CA ILE A 340 -20.92 -7.24 28.08
C ILE A 340 -22.15 -6.33 27.97
N ALA A 341 -23.31 -6.81 28.45
CA ALA A 341 -24.49 -5.97 28.56
C ALA A 341 -24.24 -4.82 29.55
N ASP A 342 -24.57 -3.60 29.15
CA ASP A 342 -24.40 -2.39 29.96
C ASP A 342 -25.16 -2.49 31.31
N PRO A 343 -24.46 -2.50 32.46
CA PRO A 343 -25.11 -2.59 33.76
C PRO A 343 -25.85 -1.30 34.17
N ALA A 344 -25.57 -0.16 33.54
CA ALA A 344 -26.27 1.10 33.78
C ALA A 344 -27.65 1.12 33.11
N ARG A 345 -27.83 0.34 32.04
CA ARG A 345 -29.12 0.09 31.42
C ARG A 345 -29.83 -1.10 32.06
N LYS A 346 -31.16 -1.05 32.05
CA LYS A 346 -31.95 -2.09 32.71
C LYS A 346 -32.18 -3.26 31.77
N VAL A 347 -31.82 -4.45 32.23
CA VAL A 347 -31.98 -5.75 31.54
C VAL A 347 -33.45 -6.09 31.22
N ASP A 348 -34.42 -5.37 31.78
CA ASP A 348 -35.85 -5.53 31.53
C ASP A 348 -36.45 -4.47 30.59
N GLN A 349 -35.62 -3.73 29.87
CA GLN A 349 -36.04 -2.77 28.86
C GLN A 349 -35.54 -3.14 27.46
N PRO A 350 -36.29 -2.76 26.39
CA PRO A 350 -35.92 -3.06 25.01
C PRO A 350 -34.69 -2.27 24.51
N ASP A 351 -34.22 -1.30 25.29
CA ASP A 351 -33.05 -0.46 25.03
C ASP A 351 -31.75 -1.01 25.62
N GLN A 352 -31.72 -2.24 26.13
CA GLN A 352 -30.48 -2.84 26.61
C GLN A 352 -29.48 -2.99 25.46
N GLN A 353 -28.28 -2.44 25.68
CA GLN A 353 -27.16 -2.42 24.74
C GLN A 353 -25.90 -2.98 25.40
N LEU A 354 -24.84 -3.11 24.62
CA LEU A 354 -23.51 -3.38 25.15
C LEU A 354 -23.02 -2.19 25.99
N ALA A 355 -22.16 -2.48 26.96
CA ALA A 355 -21.37 -1.43 27.60
C ALA A 355 -20.53 -0.74 26.51
N PRO A 356 -20.52 0.59 26.45
CA PRO A 356 -19.80 1.31 25.40
C PRO A 356 -18.28 1.13 25.54
N ALA A 357 -17.57 1.08 24.41
CA ALA A 357 -16.12 1.14 24.38
C ALA A 357 -15.63 2.55 24.72
N CYS A 358 -16.35 3.55 24.21
CA CYS A 358 -16.13 4.96 24.46
C CYS A 358 -17.47 5.72 24.41
N THR A 359 -17.45 6.95 24.94
CA THR A 359 -18.60 7.84 25.00
C THR A 359 -18.13 9.23 24.61
N SER A 360 -18.91 9.94 23.80
CA SER A 360 -18.69 11.37 23.53
C SER A 360 -19.91 12.18 23.99
N THR A 361 -19.74 13.46 24.23
CA THR A 361 -20.85 14.36 24.58
C THR A 361 -20.92 15.49 23.56
N ASP A 362 -22.12 15.73 23.02
CA ASP A 362 -22.36 16.86 22.13
C ASP A 362 -22.41 18.20 22.89
N GLU A 363 -22.54 19.30 22.15
CA GLU A 363 -22.67 20.66 22.71
C GLU A 363 -23.96 20.89 23.53
N PHE A 364 -24.87 19.90 23.56
CA PHE A 364 -26.15 19.91 24.27
C PHE A 364 -26.18 18.93 25.47
N ASP A 365 -25.02 18.42 25.91
CA ASP A 365 -24.88 17.41 26.96
C ASP A 365 -25.61 16.07 26.64
N GLN A 366 -25.85 15.77 25.36
CA GLN A 366 -26.29 14.44 24.93
C GLN A 366 -25.09 13.52 24.77
N GLU A 367 -25.19 12.36 25.40
CA GLU A 367 -24.16 11.33 25.34
C GLU A 367 -24.36 10.50 24.07
N SER A 368 -23.37 10.51 23.19
CA SER A 368 -23.25 9.55 22.11
C SER A 368 -22.34 8.39 22.54
N LEU A 369 -22.70 7.18 22.11
CA LEU A 369 -22.09 5.94 22.56
C LEU A 369 -21.57 5.18 21.36
N ALA A 370 -20.34 4.67 21.46
CA ALA A 370 -19.84 3.70 20.52
C ALA A 370 -19.55 2.38 21.21
N PHE A 371 -19.98 1.28 20.60
CA PHE A 371 -19.87 -0.06 21.13
C PHE A 371 -18.53 -0.71 20.77
N PRO A 372 -18.10 -1.77 21.48
CA PRO A 372 -16.84 -2.45 21.19
C PRO A 372 -16.75 -2.97 19.75
N ALA A 373 -15.98 -2.29 18.90
CA ALA A 373 -15.74 -2.65 17.50
C ALA A 373 -14.74 -3.81 17.33
N ARG A 374 -14.95 -4.90 18.08
CA ARG A 374 -13.97 -5.98 18.23
C ARG A 374 -13.62 -6.63 16.90
N ARG A 375 -14.60 -6.97 16.06
CA ARG A 375 -14.38 -7.71 14.81
C ARG A 375 -13.69 -6.85 13.75
N ILE A 376 -13.97 -5.55 13.74
CA ILE A 376 -13.24 -4.57 12.93
C ILE A 376 -11.77 -4.51 13.37
N VAL A 377 -11.50 -4.37 14.67
CA VAL A 377 -10.12 -4.32 15.20
C VAL A 377 -9.38 -5.65 15.03
N GLU A 378 -10.06 -6.79 15.18
CA GLU A 378 -9.49 -8.13 14.90
C GLU A 378 -9.09 -8.28 13.42
N THR A 379 -9.89 -7.71 12.50
CA THR A 379 -9.55 -7.69 11.07
C THR A 379 -8.31 -6.83 10.81
N MET A 380 -8.24 -5.66 11.44
CA MET A 380 -7.06 -4.76 11.36
C MET A 380 -5.81 -5.42 11.93
N GLN A 381 -5.93 -6.12 13.06
CA GLN A 381 -4.86 -6.94 13.63
C GLN A 381 -4.40 -8.03 12.67
N GLY A 382 -5.32 -8.77 12.05
CA GLY A 382 -4.98 -9.80 11.08
C GLY A 382 -4.24 -9.26 9.85
N LEU A 383 -4.66 -8.10 9.34
CA LEU A 383 -4.00 -7.41 8.22
C LEU A 383 -2.59 -6.94 8.58
N ALA A 384 -2.41 -6.39 9.79
CA ALA A 384 -1.12 -5.92 10.31
C ALA A 384 -0.15 -7.07 10.63
N ALA A 385 -0.63 -8.13 11.30
CA ALA A 385 0.17 -9.28 11.71
C ALA A 385 0.59 -10.16 10.52
N GLY A 386 -0.26 -10.27 9.50
CA GLY A 386 -0.03 -11.11 8.33
C GLY A 386 1.07 -10.62 7.39
N ASN A 387 1.67 -9.44 7.65
CA ASN A 387 2.54 -8.72 6.71
C ASN A 387 1.93 -8.68 5.31
N THR A 388 0.61 -8.51 5.25
CA THR A 388 -0.20 -8.59 4.03
C THR A 388 0.23 -7.55 3.00
N GLY A 389 0.77 -6.41 3.47
CA GLY A 389 1.09 -5.23 2.68
C GLY A 389 0.07 -4.12 2.88
N VAL A 390 -1.14 -4.43 3.36
CA VAL A 390 -2.22 -3.46 3.56
C VAL A 390 -1.84 -2.43 4.63
N GLY A 391 -2.04 -1.15 4.33
CA GLY A 391 -1.88 -0.08 5.31
C GLY A 391 -3.08 -0.02 6.25
N THR A 392 -2.89 -0.16 7.56
CA THR A 392 -4.01 -0.13 8.53
C THR A 392 -4.00 1.14 9.38
N VAL A 393 -5.18 1.69 9.66
CA VAL A 393 -5.37 2.79 10.63
C VAL A 393 -6.67 2.53 11.41
N VAL A 394 -6.64 2.68 12.74
CA VAL A 394 -7.84 2.57 13.59
C VAL A 394 -7.86 3.72 14.56
N GLU A 395 -8.94 4.48 14.59
CA GLU A 395 -9.12 5.62 15.49
C GLU A 395 -10.52 5.62 16.11
N SER A 396 -10.66 6.32 17.24
CA SER A 396 -11.92 6.38 17.98
C SER A 396 -12.94 7.28 17.30
N ILE A 397 -14.17 6.78 17.17
CA ILE A 397 -15.32 7.59 16.77
C ILE A 397 -15.82 8.52 17.90
N CYS A 398 -15.41 8.30 19.15
CA CYS A 398 -15.80 9.18 20.25
C CYS A 398 -14.96 10.46 20.35
N ALA A 399 -13.95 10.62 19.50
CA ALA A 399 -13.11 11.80 19.50
C ALA A 399 -13.93 13.09 19.36
N ASP A 400 -13.50 14.13 20.09
CA ASP A 400 -14.10 15.47 20.03
C ASP A 400 -14.06 16.03 18.59
N ASP A 401 -13.03 15.67 17.83
CA ASP A 401 -12.82 16.03 16.43
C ASP A 401 -12.19 14.84 15.67
N TYR A 402 -12.61 14.61 14.43
CA TYR A 402 -12.05 13.57 13.55
C TYR A 402 -10.84 14.05 12.75
N ALA A 403 -10.43 15.32 12.86
CA ALA A 403 -9.23 15.82 12.21
C ALA A 403 -8.00 14.92 12.46
N PRO A 404 -7.64 14.54 13.70
CA PRO A 404 -6.46 13.70 13.93
C PRO A 404 -6.59 12.34 13.25
N ALA A 405 -7.78 11.75 13.27
CA ALA A 405 -8.04 10.46 12.64
C ALA A 405 -7.90 10.54 11.12
N LEU A 406 -8.50 11.55 10.50
CA LEU A 406 -8.37 11.78 9.06
C LEU A 406 -6.94 12.11 8.67
N ASN A 407 -6.19 12.83 9.52
CA ASN A 407 -4.78 13.12 9.28
C ASN A 407 -3.94 11.85 9.27
N ALA A 408 -4.16 10.93 10.22
CA ALA A 408 -3.49 9.63 10.23
C ALA A 408 -3.80 8.80 8.97
N ILE A 409 -5.06 8.85 8.50
CA ILE A 409 -5.48 8.20 7.25
C ILE A 409 -4.77 8.83 6.04
N VAL A 410 -4.77 10.16 5.95
CA VAL A 410 -4.10 10.90 4.87
C VAL A 410 -2.60 10.65 4.89
N ASP A 411 -1.96 10.61 6.07
CA ASP A 411 -0.54 10.30 6.18
C ASP A 411 -0.24 8.88 5.71
N ARG A 412 -1.14 7.92 5.95
CA ARG A 412 -1.01 6.55 5.46
C ARG A 412 -1.21 6.45 3.95
N ILE A 413 -2.22 7.13 3.41
CA ILE A 413 -2.47 7.27 1.97
C ILE A 413 -1.25 7.93 1.31
N ALA A 414 -0.77 9.03 1.87
CA ALA A 414 0.41 9.74 1.40
C ALA A 414 1.66 8.86 1.49
N ALA A 415 1.87 8.08 2.56
CA ALA A 415 2.95 7.11 2.66
C ALA A 415 2.90 6.03 1.57
N ALA A 416 1.70 5.51 1.27
CA ALA A 416 1.50 4.56 0.18
C ALA A 416 1.76 5.19 -1.19
N LEU A 417 1.37 6.46 -1.38
CA LEU A 417 1.73 7.26 -2.56
C LEU A 417 3.24 7.60 -2.60
N ARG A 418 3.90 7.71 -1.44
CA ARG A 418 5.34 8.01 -1.25
C ARG A 418 6.25 6.78 -1.36
N GLN A 419 5.73 5.56 -1.55
CA GLN A 419 6.53 4.35 -1.83
C GLN A 419 7.38 4.44 -3.13
N LEU A 420 7.37 5.59 -3.78
CA LEU A 420 8.26 5.98 -4.88
C LEU A 420 9.66 6.44 -4.44
N CYS A 421 9.92 6.69 -3.15
CA CYS A 421 11.23 7.15 -2.68
C CYS A 421 12.25 6.00 -2.55
N LEU A 422 13.49 6.25 -2.97
CA LEU A 422 14.55 5.27 -2.95
C LEU A 422 15.17 5.16 -1.55
N PRO A 423 15.47 3.94 -1.06
CA PRO A 423 15.93 3.72 0.31
C PRO A 423 17.35 4.21 0.58
N ARG A 424 18.14 4.49 -0.46
CA ARG A 424 19.53 4.92 -0.38
C ARG A 424 19.96 5.69 -1.65
N PRO A 425 21.03 6.51 -1.57
CA PRO A 425 21.55 7.23 -2.71
C PRO A 425 22.11 6.31 -3.78
N LEU A 426 21.95 6.75 -5.02
CA LEU A 426 22.48 6.09 -6.20
C LEU A 426 23.60 6.93 -6.79
N ASN A 427 24.65 6.26 -7.24
CA ASN A 427 25.81 6.93 -7.82
C ASN A 427 25.54 7.21 -9.30
N ARG A 428 25.63 8.50 -9.68
CA ARG A 428 25.67 8.96 -11.08
C ARG A 428 27.06 8.70 -11.68
N ASN A 429 27.11 8.27 -12.94
CA ASN A 429 28.33 8.15 -13.72
C ASN A 429 28.70 9.49 -14.37
N SER A 430 29.76 9.51 -15.19
CA SER A 430 30.23 10.71 -15.91
C SER A 430 29.27 11.25 -17.00
N GLN A 431 28.08 10.64 -17.15
CA GLN A 431 27.02 11.06 -18.06
C GLN A 431 25.73 11.41 -17.30
N ASP A 432 25.82 11.57 -15.97
CA ASP A 432 24.71 11.87 -15.06
C ASP A 432 23.60 10.80 -15.03
N LEU A 433 23.97 9.56 -15.34
CA LEU A 433 23.11 8.38 -15.33
C LEU A 433 23.43 7.50 -14.12
N VAL A 434 22.42 6.88 -13.49
CA VAL A 434 22.63 5.87 -12.44
C VAL A 434 22.60 4.46 -13.00
N GLY A 435 23.34 3.53 -12.40
CA GLY A 435 23.43 2.12 -12.81
C GLY A 435 22.19 1.28 -12.50
N CYS A 436 21.01 1.80 -12.84
CA CYS A 436 19.72 1.18 -12.62
C CYS A 436 18.88 1.23 -13.88
N GLU A 437 17.90 0.33 -13.98
CA GLU A 437 16.94 0.28 -15.07
C GLU A 437 15.52 0.37 -14.52
N VAL A 438 14.69 1.13 -15.22
CA VAL A 438 13.24 1.07 -15.04
C VAL A 438 12.67 0.22 -16.17
N ARG A 439 11.99 -0.86 -15.81
CA ARG A 439 11.37 -1.79 -16.73
C ARG A 439 9.86 -1.74 -16.60
N GLU A 440 9.16 -1.72 -17.72
CA GLU A 440 7.70 -1.65 -17.79
C GLU A 440 7.13 -2.89 -18.46
N VAL A 441 6.34 -3.64 -17.72
CA VAL A 441 5.43 -4.65 -18.29
C VAL A 441 4.29 -3.91 -18.96
N GLN A 442 4.11 -4.16 -20.26
CA GLN A 442 3.15 -3.45 -21.08
C GLN A 442 1.70 -3.80 -20.69
N PRO A 443 0.81 -2.80 -20.70
CA PRO A 443 -0.62 -3.03 -20.48
C PRO A 443 -1.22 -3.83 -21.63
N GLU A 444 -2.45 -4.30 -21.43
CA GLU A 444 -3.19 -5.00 -22.46
C GLU A 444 -3.31 -4.19 -23.76
N GLY A 445 -3.00 -4.83 -24.90
CA GLY A 445 -3.09 -4.21 -26.22
C GLY A 445 -1.93 -3.27 -26.58
N SER A 446 -0.90 -3.14 -25.73
CA SER A 446 0.33 -2.40 -26.03
C SER A 446 1.54 -3.32 -26.21
N THR A 447 2.53 -2.84 -26.97
CA THR A 447 3.84 -3.46 -27.20
C THR A 447 4.92 -2.39 -27.04
N CYS A 448 6.17 -2.78 -26.82
CA CYS A 448 7.29 -1.84 -26.71
C CYS A 448 7.45 -0.96 -27.95
N ALA A 449 7.22 -1.53 -29.14
CA ALA A 449 7.25 -0.80 -30.40
C ALA A 449 6.15 0.26 -30.54
N THR A 450 5.04 0.13 -29.81
CA THR A 450 3.88 1.05 -29.88
C THR A 450 3.73 1.93 -28.64
N ALA A 451 4.43 1.61 -27.56
CA ALA A 451 4.29 2.26 -26.26
C ALA A 451 4.67 3.75 -26.30
N GLY A 452 5.70 4.10 -27.08
CA GLY A 452 6.22 5.47 -27.12
C GLY A 452 6.62 5.97 -25.74
N ARG A 453 6.45 7.27 -25.46
CA ARG A 453 6.60 7.86 -24.11
C ARG A 453 7.95 7.56 -23.43
N GLY A 454 9.01 7.35 -24.21
CA GLY A 454 10.34 7.03 -23.69
C GLY A 454 10.59 5.54 -23.43
N ARG A 455 9.72 4.62 -23.87
CA ARG A 455 10.00 3.17 -23.89
C ARG A 455 10.85 2.84 -25.12
N GLU A 456 11.86 2.00 -24.94
CA GLU A 456 12.66 1.45 -26.04
C GLU A 456 11.79 0.51 -26.88
N GLU A 457 11.92 0.57 -28.21
CA GLU A 457 11.08 -0.21 -29.13
C GLU A 457 11.34 -1.72 -29.04
N GLU A 458 12.56 -2.12 -28.67
CA GLU A 458 12.89 -3.53 -28.48
C GLU A 458 12.58 -4.00 -27.04
N PRO A 459 11.78 -5.06 -26.87
CA PRO A 459 11.48 -5.62 -25.56
C PRO A 459 12.71 -6.31 -24.96
N VAL A 460 12.91 -6.13 -23.65
CA VAL A 460 13.94 -6.84 -22.89
C VAL A 460 13.50 -8.26 -22.46
N GLY A 461 12.20 -8.55 -22.57
CA GLY A 461 11.64 -9.85 -22.26
C GLY A 461 10.11 -9.87 -22.32
N THR A 462 9.53 -10.95 -21.81
CA THR A 462 8.08 -11.08 -21.61
C THR A 462 7.78 -11.61 -20.21
N GLU A 463 6.64 -11.23 -19.67
CA GLU A 463 6.20 -11.59 -18.32
C GLU A 463 4.78 -12.13 -18.35
N ASN A 464 4.53 -13.23 -17.63
CA ASN A 464 3.17 -13.74 -17.44
C ASN A 464 2.48 -12.92 -16.35
N VAL A 465 1.47 -12.12 -16.72
CA VAL A 465 0.63 -11.38 -15.79
C VAL A 465 -0.71 -12.06 -15.51
N GLY A 466 -0.99 -13.19 -16.19
CA GLY A 466 -2.16 -14.04 -16.00
C GLY A 466 -1.91 -15.13 -14.96
N THR A 467 -2.78 -16.15 -14.94
CA THR A 467 -2.62 -17.30 -14.05
C THR A 467 -1.82 -18.42 -14.72
N ASP A 468 -1.36 -19.41 -13.97
CA ASP A 468 -0.70 -20.58 -14.56
C ASP A 468 -1.62 -21.35 -15.53
N ASP A 469 -2.93 -21.33 -15.26
CA ASP A 469 -3.95 -21.99 -16.07
C ASP A 469 -4.44 -21.14 -17.25
N ASP A 470 -4.24 -19.82 -17.21
CA ASP A 470 -4.56 -18.87 -18.28
C ASP A 470 -3.45 -17.81 -18.39
N PRO A 471 -2.33 -18.13 -19.09
CA PRO A 471 -1.16 -17.28 -19.14
C PRO A 471 -1.38 -16.07 -20.06
N ASP A 472 -1.15 -14.88 -19.52
CA ASP A 472 -1.17 -13.62 -20.25
C ASP A 472 0.26 -13.07 -20.34
N MET A 473 0.93 -13.33 -21.46
CA MET A 473 2.32 -12.90 -21.67
C MET A 473 2.36 -11.47 -22.22
N ARG A 474 2.88 -10.53 -21.44
CA ARG A 474 3.06 -9.12 -21.84
C ARG A 474 4.53 -8.81 -22.11
N GLU A 475 4.80 -7.91 -23.05
CA GLU A 475 6.16 -7.45 -23.31
C GLU A 475 6.69 -6.60 -22.15
N VAL A 476 7.98 -6.71 -21.86
CA VAL A 476 8.67 -5.89 -20.88
C VAL A 476 9.60 -4.95 -21.63
N CYS A 477 9.36 -3.64 -21.50
CA CYS A 477 10.15 -2.60 -22.15
C CYS A 477 11.13 -1.99 -21.16
N ARG A 478 12.30 -1.58 -21.64
CA ARG A 478 13.16 -0.67 -20.89
C ARG A 478 12.67 0.76 -21.12
N ILE A 479 12.64 1.58 -20.07
CA ILE A 479 12.38 3.01 -20.19
C ILE A 479 13.72 3.74 -20.27
N THR A 480 13.86 4.62 -21.26
CA THR A 480 15.03 5.48 -21.45
C THR A 480 15.30 6.30 -20.19
N GLN A 481 16.51 6.16 -19.65
CA GLN A 481 17.00 7.02 -18.59
C GLN A 481 17.53 8.33 -19.18
N LEU A 482 17.16 9.44 -18.58
CA LEU A 482 17.65 10.78 -18.92
C LEU A 482 18.74 11.20 -17.92
N PRO A 483 19.80 11.89 -18.40
CA PRO A 483 20.82 12.49 -17.54
C PRO A 483 20.18 13.41 -16.50
N SER A 484 20.59 13.31 -15.24
CA SER A 484 20.03 14.10 -14.14
C SER A 484 21.12 14.88 -13.43
N ASP A 485 21.11 16.21 -13.58
CA ASP A 485 22.07 17.10 -12.93
C ASP A 485 21.31 18.16 -12.09
N PRO A 486 21.48 18.16 -10.74
CA PRO A 486 20.90 19.16 -9.85
C PRO A 486 21.21 20.61 -10.24
N ALA A 487 22.35 20.88 -10.88
CA ALA A 487 22.75 22.23 -11.30
C ALA A 487 21.99 22.71 -12.55
N ILE A 488 21.51 21.78 -13.38
CA ILE A 488 20.80 22.06 -14.64
C ILE A 488 19.28 22.02 -14.42
N GLY A 489 18.80 21.13 -13.56
CA GLY A 489 17.38 20.92 -13.27
C GLY A 489 16.78 19.73 -14.02
N VAL A 490 15.45 19.69 -14.10
CA VAL A 490 14.72 18.56 -14.72
C VAL A 490 15.11 18.38 -16.19
N PRO A 491 15.53 17.18 -16.62
CA PRO A 491 15.96 16.95 -18.00
C PRO A 491 14.81 17.05 -19.00
N GLY A 492 15.12 17.51 -20.22
CA GLY A 492 14.19 17.51 -21.35
C GLY A 492 14.17 16.16 -22.08
N GLY A 493 13.01 15.81 -22.64
CA GLY A 493 12.81 14.56 -23.40
C GLY A 493 11.75 13.66 -22.78
N LEU A 494 11.60 12.44 -23.30
CA LEU A 494 10.67 11.44 -22.79
C LEU A 494 11.47 10.30 -22.15
N GLY A 495 11.37 10.15 -20.83
CA GLY A 495 12.06 9.09 -20.09
C GLY A 495 11.91 9.25 -18.58
N TRP A 496 12.68 8.45 -17.84
CA TRP A 496 12.81 8.56 -16.39
C TRP A 496 14.16 9.18 -16.01
N PHE A 497 14.29 9.74 -14.82
CA PHE A 497 15.55 10.27 -14.31
C PHE A 497 15.66 10.04 -12.80
N TYR A 498 16.88 9.99 -12.29
CA TYR A 498 17.15 9.91 -10.86
C TYR A 498 17.03 11.31 -10.27
N ASP A 499 16.11 11.47 -9.34
CA ASP A 499 15.73 12.76 -8.80
C ASP A 499 16.05 12.80 -7.31
N ASP A 500 16.90 13.73 -6.92
CA ASP A 500 17.34 14.03 -5.57
C ASP A 500 17.44 15.55 -5.33
N PHE A 501 16.86 16.36 -6.22
CA PHE A 501 17.07 17.80 -6.25
C PHE A 501 15.80 18.62 -6.51
N THR A 502 14.75 18.04 -7.10
CA THR A 502 13.54 18.81 -7.36
C THR A 502 12.83 19.16 -6.05
N PRO A 503 12.24 20.36 -5.93
CA PRO A 503 11.44 20.73 -4.74
C PRO A 503 10.34 19.70 -4.43
N GLU A 504 9.76 19.09 -5.46
CA GLU A 504 8.76 18.04 -5.36
C GLU A 504 9.32 16.74 -4.76
N THR A 505 10.58 16.41 -5.00
CA THR A 505 11.24 15.23 -4.44
C THR A 505 11.76 15.49 -3.03
N VAL A 506 12.37 16.67 -2.82
CA VAL A 506 12.80 17.16 -1.50
C VAL A 506 11.64 17.16 -0.51
N SER A 507 10.46 17.64 -0.93
CA SER A 507 9.24 17.60 -0.10
C SER A 507 8.67 16.19 0.06
N ALA A 508 8.55 15.43 -1.03
CA ALA A 508 7.92 14.11 -1.00
C ALA A 508 8.72 13.04 -0.25
N CYS A 509 10.06 13.17 -0.18
CA CYS A 509 10.96 12.17 0.43
C CYS A 509 11.62 12.66 1.73
N THR A 510 11.07 13.69 2.39
CA THR A 510 11.59 14.29 3.64
C THR A 510 11.84 13.30 4.79
N PHE A 511 11.14 12.17 4.81
CA PHE A 511 11.30 11.11 5.82
C PHE A 511 12.57 10.26 5.63
N ASN A 512 13.22 10.34 4.46
CA ASN A 512 14.55 9.80 4.22
C ASN A 512 15.55 10.97 4.21
N PRO A 513 16.63 10.97 5.02
CA PRO A 513 17.64 12.04 4.98
C PRO A 513 18.20 12.30 3.58
N GLU A 514 18.15 11.29 2.72
CA GLU A 514 18.71 11.30 1.36
C GLU A 514 17.75 11.83 0.28
N GLN A 515 16.46 11.99 0.61
CA GLN A 515 15.45 12.70 -0.19
C GLN A 515 15.49 12.43 -1.71
N GLN A 516 15.39 11.16 -2.13
CA GLN A 516 15.53 10.79 -3.54
C GLN A 516 14.45 9.83 -4.03
N ARG A 517 14.18 9.83 -5.34
CA ARG A 517 13.23 8.94 -6.01
C ARG A 517 13.55 8.71 -7.48
N VAL A 518 12.75 7.85 -8.11
CA VAL A 518 12.65 7.76 -9.57
C VAL A 518 11.55 8.70 -10.05
N SER A 519 11.89 9.64 -10.93
CA SER A 519 10.94 10.59 -11.53
C SER A 519 10.81 10.36 -13.03
N PHE A 520 9.68 10.76 -13.62
CA PHE A 520 9.44 10.72 -15.06
C PHE A 520 9.24 12.14 -15.59
N THR A 521 9.70 12.40 -16.81
CA THR A 521 9.40 13.67 -17.49
C THR A 521 7.94 13.72 -17.94
N ASP A 522 7.44 14.93 -18.20
CA ASP A 522 6.07 15.11 -18.69
C ASP A 522 5.82 14.31 -19.97
N GLY A 523 4.70 13.60 -20.01
CA GLY A 523 4.37 12.67 -21.09
C GLY A 523 5.14 11.34 -21.08
N ALA A 524 6.07 11.08 -20.15
CA ALA A 524 6.82 9.82 -20.04
C ALA A 524 6.39 8.90 -18.89
N ALA A 525 5.40 9.32 -18.09
CA ALA A 525 4.88 8.50 -17.00
C ALA A 525 4.21 7.21 -17.53
N PRO A 526 4.26 6.07 -16.80
CA PRO A 526 3.52 4.84 -17.17
C PRO A 526 2.01 5.07 -17.35
N THR A 527 1.38 4.26 -18.21
CA THR A 527 -0.08 4.27 -18.45
C THR A 527 -0.81 3.29 -17.53
N THR A 528 -2.12 3.47 -17.35
CA THR A 528 -2.98 2.53 -16.63
C THR A 528 -2.81 1.09 -17.14
N GLY A 529 -2.65 0.14 -16.20
CA GLY A 529 -2.42 -1.28 -16.48
C GLY A 529 -0.95 -1.66 -16.72
N ALA A 530 -0.03 -0.70 -16.83
CA ALA A 530 1.40 -0.98 -16.93
C ALA A 530 1.99 -1.27 -15.53
N ARG A 531 2.92 -2.23 -15.42
CA ARG A 531 3.63 -2.55 -14.16
C ARG A 531 5.08 -2.14 -14.28
N ILE A 532 5.61 -1.43 -13.27
CA ILE A 532 6.99 -0.96 -13.27
C ILE A 532 7.85 -1.77 -12.32
N ARG A 533 9.09 -2.03 -12.73
CA ARG A 533 10.15 -2.60 -11.91
C ARG A 533 11.34 -1.67 -11.92
N PHE A 534 11.89 -1.43 -10.74
CA PHE A 534 13.14 -0.71 -10.60
C PHE A 534 14.23 -1.70 -10.20
N GLU A 535 15.20 -1.86 -11.09
CA GLU A 535 16.29 -2.83 -10.94
C GLU A 535 17.62 -2.09 -10.89
N CYS A 536 18.30 -2.13 -9.73
CA CYS A 536 19.62 -1.54 -9.57
C CYS A 536 20.69 -2.64 -9.42
N LEU A 537 21.75 -2.52 -10.23
CA LEU A 537 22.95 -3.35 -10.11
C LEU A 537 24.09 -2.50 -9.56
N GLN A 538 23.99 -2.09 -8.29
CA GLN A 538 25.04 -1.34 -7.61
C GLN A 538 25.41 -2.00 -6.27
N THR A 539 26.71 -2.24 -6.07
CA THR A 539 27.28 -2.64 -4.77
C THR A 539 26.93 -1.58 -3.73
N ALA A 540 26.45 -2.00 -2.56
CA ALA A 540 26.11 -1.08 -1.48
C ALA A 540 27.32 -0.22 -1.13
N PRO A 541 27.20 1.13 -1.15
CA PRO A 541 28.27 1.97 -0.64
C PRO A 541 28.43 1.70 0.86
N PRO A 542 29.63 1.41 1.36
CA PRO A 542 29.89 1.49 2.79
C PRO A 542 29.74 2.94 3.25
N THR A 543 29.38 3.17 4.52
CA THR A 543 29.08 4.49 5.11
C THR A 543 30.29 5.42 5.27
N THR A 544 31.39 5.15 4.57
CA THR A 544 32.70 5.84 4.61
C THR A 544 33.41 5.58 3.29
N GLN A 545 34.17 6.55 2.78
CA GLN A 545 34.86 6.47 1.49
C GLN A 545 35.55 5.11 1.26
N ASP A 546 35.31 4.51 0.10
CA ASP A 546 35.83 3.20 -0.26
C ASP A 546 35.89 3.00 -1.78
N ILE A 547 36.41 1.85 -2.21
CA ILE A 547 36.35 1.38 -3.60
C ILE A 547 34.88 1.42 -4.07
N GLY A 548 34.59 2.19 -5.12
CA GLY A 548 33.24 2.39 -5.66
C GLY A 548 32.54 3.69 -5.21
N TRP A 549 33.17 4.51 -4.36
CA TRP A 549 32.66 5.84 -3.96
C TRP A 549 32.75 6.86 -5.12
N PRO A 550 31.81 7.79 -5.31
CA PRO A 550 31.90 8.80 -6.36
C PRO A 550 33.14 9.70 -6.20
N CYS A 551 33.73 10.12 -7.31
CA CYS A 551 34.82 11.08 -7.28
C CYS A 551 34.31 12.47 -6.87
N ASN A 552 35.08 13.21 -6.08
CA ASN A 552 34.73 14.59 -5.73
C ASN A 552 35.13 15.56 -6.85
N ASP A 553 34.37 16.63 -7.03
CA ASP A 553 34.65 17.71 -7.98
C ASP A 553 35.89 18.52 -7.53
N GLY A 554 37.05 18.17 -8.08
CA GLY A 554 38.22 19.04 -8.08
C GLY A 554 38.15 20.02 -9.26
N ASP A 555 38.62 21.26 -9.06
CA ASP A 555 38.67 22.31 -10.08
C ASP A 555 39.24 21.79 -11.43
N GLU A 556 38.56 22.15 -12.54
CA GLU A 556 38.92 21.77 -13.90
C GLU A 556 40.38 22.16 -14.24
N GLY A 557 41.31 21.18 -14.21
CA GLY A 557 42.67 21.39 -14.71
C GLY A 557 43.78 20.59 -14.01
N GLU A 558 43.52 19.98 -12.86
CA GLU A 558 44.48 19.06 -12.24
C GLU A 558 44.09 17.60 -12.53
N ALA A 559 45.03 16.83 -13.09
CA ALA A 559 44.81 15.46 -13.55
C ALA A 559 44.66 14.40 -12.42
N ASP A 560 44.38 14.84 -11.20
CA ASP A 560 44.09 14.01 -10.03
C ASP A 560 42.74 14.47 -9.46
N THR A 561 41.62 13.96 -9.99
CA THR A 561 40.30 14.04 -9.36
C THR A 561 40.34 13.22 -8.06
N ILE A 562 40.34 13.90 -6.90
CA ILE A 562 40.83 13.29 -5.65
C ILE A 562 39.72 12.56 -4.88
N CYS A 563 39.94 11.26 -4.70
CA CYS A 563 39.24 10.40 -3.75
C CYS A 563 39.68 10.68 -2.32
N ASN A 564 39.35 11.87 -1.80
CA ASN A 564 39.67 12.28 -0.43
C ASN A 564 38.58 11.87 0.57
N PRO A 565 38.93 11.46 1.80
CA PRO A 565 37.94 11.12 2.81
C PRO A 565 37.16 12.36 3.22
N ASP A 566 35.91 12.18 3.65
CA ASP A 566 35.15 13.25 4.29
C ASP A 566 35.96 13.81 5.47
N PRO A 567 36.22 15.13 5.53
CA PRO A 567 36.95 15.76 6.62
C PRO A 567 36.40 15.43 8.03
N GLU A 568 35.11 15.12 8.16
CA GLU A 568 34.49 14.73 9.44
C GLU A 568 34.98 13.36 9.96
N ASN A 569 35.50 12.50 9.07
CA ASN A 569 36.08 11.20 9.43
C ASN A 569 37.57 11.29 9.82
N CYS A 570 38.16 12.48 9.73
CA CYS A 570 39.55 12.71 10.07
C CYS A 570 39.71 13.11 11.54
N LEU A 571 40.80 12.68 12.16
CA LEU A 571 41.13 13.06 13.53
C LEU A 571 41.47 14.56 13.57
N ALA A 572 41.24 15.19 14.72
CA ALA A 572 41.59 16.60 14.90
C ALA A 572 43.08 16.82 14.62
N GLU A 573 43.39 17.79 13.74
CA GLU A 573 44.74 18.14 13.26
C GLU A 573 45.40 17.11 12.31
N GLU A 574 44.68 16.06 11.88
CA GLU A 574 45.14 15.12 10.86
C GLU A 574 44.98 15.72 9.45
N SER A 575 46.01 15.56 8.59
CA SER A 575 45.87 15.95 7.18
C SER A 575 45.00 14.96 6.41
N LEU A 576 44.38 15.38 5.30
CA LEU A 576 43.53 14.50 4.48
C LEU A 576 44.29 13.26 3.96
N GLU A 577 45.57 13.42 3.62
CA GLU A 577 46.44 12.33 3.16
C GLU A 577 46.76 11.31 4.27
N GLU A 578 46.99 11.79 5.50
CA GLU A 578 47.20 10.94 6.67
C GLU A 578 45.90 10.22 7.07
N CYS A 579 44.77 10.93 6.99
CA CYS A 579 43.44 10.40 7.22
C CYS A 579 43.06 9.30 6.22
N GLU A 580 43.30 9.52 4.92
CA GLU A 580 43.10 8.51 3.87
C GLU A 580 43.97 7.27 4.15
N THR A 581 45.26 7.49 4.41
CA THR A 581 46.21 6.41 4.71
C THR A 581 45.78 5.59 5.93
N ARG A 582 45.33 6.24 7.01
CA ARG A 582 44.85 5.57 8.23
C ARG A 582 43.60 4.75 7.95
N ILE A 583 42.58 5.33 7.32
CA ILE A 583 41.30 4.66 7.02
C ILE A 583 41.52 3.44 6.13
N LEU A 584 42.32 3.59 5.06
CA LEU A 584 42.63 2.48 4.15
C LEU A 584 43.46 1.40 4.84
N LYS A 585 44.41 1.78 5.71
CA LYS A 585 45.20 0.83 6.49
C LYS A 585 44.36 0.05 7.51
N GLU A 586 43.45 0.70 8.22
CA GLU A 586 42.53 0.03 9.14
C GLU A 586 41.62 -0.97 8.42
N ARG A 587 41.18 -0.64 7.21
CA ARG A 587 40.24 -1.46 6.43
C ARG A 587 40.89 -2.64 5.72
N TYR A 588 42.06 -2.41 5.13
CA TYR A 588 42.71 -3.37 4.25
C TYR A 588 43.96 -4.01 4.85
N ASP A 589 44.38 -3.57 6.05
CA ASP A 589 45.58 -4.00 6.76
C ASP A 589 46.84 -3.94 5.89
N ARG A 590 47.01 -2.80 5.18
CA ARG A 590 48.08 -2.59 4.21
C ARG A 590 48.68 -1.20 4.28
N ASP A 591 49.97 -1.12 3.96
CA ASP A 591 50.73 0.12 3.88
C ASP A 591 50.70 0.68 2.45
N ASN A 592 50.62 2.02 2.31
CA ASN A 592 50.72 2.78 1.05
C ASN A 592 49.58 2.54 0.03
N LEU A 593 48.34 2.48 0.50
CA LEU A 593 47.17 2.46 -0.37
C LEU A 593 46.71 3.89 -0.68
N LYS A 594 46.42 4.17 -1.95
CA LYS A 594 45.82 5.43 -2.41
C LYS A 594 44.63 5.11 -3.31
N LEU A 595 43.53 5.84 -3.13
CA LEU A 595 42.41 5.80 -4.05
C LEU A 595 42.66 6.75 -5.24
N THR A 596 42.36 6.28 -6.44
CA THR A 596 42.37 7.08 -7.66
C THR A 596 40.98 7.11 -8.27
N CYS A 597 40.56 8.24 -8.81
CA CYS A 597 39.32 8.31 -9.56
C CYS A 597 39.46 7.55 -10.87
N ASN A 598 38.54 6.62 -11.15
CA ASN A 598 38.43 5.98 -12.44
C ASN A 598 37.53 6.84 -13.35
N PRO A 599 38.07 7.43 -14.44
CA PRO A 599 37.32 8.32 -15.31
C PRO A 599 36.15 7.65 -16.06
N GLY A 600 36.18 6.32 -16.23
CA GLY A 600 35.11 5.60 -16.93
C GLY A 600 33.88 5.30 -16.07
N SER A 601 34.07 5.09 -14.76
CA SER A 601 32.97 4.80 -13.82
C SER A 601 32.64 5.97 -12.89
N ASN A 602 33.45 7.03 -12.91
CA ASN A 602 33.42 8.14 -11.96
C ASN A 602 33.43 7.68 -10.49
N THR A 603 34.18 6.60 -10.21
CA THR A 603 34.31 6.06 -8.85
C THR A 603 35.76 5.87 -8.45
N CYS A 604 36.01 5.99 -7.15
CA CYS A 604 37.27 5.75 -6.50
C CYS A 604 37.67 4.28 -6.56
N GLN A 605 38.89 4.01 -6.99
CA GLN A 605 39.45 2.67 -7.12
C GLN A 605 40.80 2.60 -6.40
N LEU A 606 41.11 1.46 -5.81
CA LEU A 606 42.39 1.24 -5.15
C LEU A 606 43.49 1.07 -6.20
N THR A 607 44.59 1.81 -6.09
CA THR A 607 45.75 1.57 -6.99
C THR A 607 46.39 0.21 -6.71
N CYS A 608 46.99 -0.40 -7.74
CA CYS A 608 47.67 -1.69 -7.62
C CYS A 608 48.76 -1.87 -8.68
N GLN A 609 49.68 -2.80 -8.43
CA GLN A 609 50.67 -3.29 -9.39
C GLN A 609 50.46 -4.77 -9.73
N SER A 610 49.72 -5.51 -8.89
CA SER A 610 49.42 -6.92 -9.10
C SER A 610 48.13 -7.33 -8.41
N ASN A 611 47.54 -8.47 -8.81
CA ASN A 611 46.34 -9.01 -8.17
C ASN A 611 46.50 -9.27 -6.66
N VAL A 612 47.74 -9.47 -6.19
CA VAL A 612 48.01 -9.69 -4.76
C VAL A 612 47.74 -8.42 -3.96
N GLU A 613 47.84 -7.25 -4.60
CA GLU A 613 47.63 -5.93 -4.00
C GLU A 613 46.16 -5.53 -3.90
N CYS A 614 45.28 -6.30 -4.53
CA CYS A 614 43.84 -6.08 -4.46
C CYS A 614 43.17 -6.82 -3.29
N PRO A 615 42.07 -6.25 -2.72
CA PRO A 615 41.23 -6.95 -1.75
C PRO A 615 40.67 -8.25 -2.33
N GLY A 616 40.31 -9.19 -1.45
CA GLY A 616 39.76 -10.48 -1.86
C GLY A 616 38.58 -10.31 -2.82
N GLY A 617 38.69 -10.89 -4.02
CA GLY A 617 37.66 -10.78 -5.07
C GLY A 617 37.92 -9.68 -6.11
N PHE A 618 38.97 -8.86 -5.97
CA PHE A 618 39.39 -7.85 -6.94
C PHE A 618 40.66 -8.28 -7.69
N ALA A 619 40.86 -7.76 -8.89
CA ALA A 619 42.03 -7.99 -9.73
C ALA A 619 42.59 -6.65 -10.20
N CYS A 620 43.90 -6.62 -10.37
CA CYS A 620 44.59 -5.44 -10.83
C CYS A 620 44.40 -5.30 -12.34
N PHE A 621 43.84 -4.18 -12.78
CA PHE A 621 43.52 -3.91 -14.17
C PHE A 621 44.13 -2.59 -14.62
N ASP A 622 44.75 -2.61 -15.79
CA ASP A 622 45.27 -1.43 -16.48
C ASP A 622 44.40 -1.16 -17.71
N ALA A 623 43.57 -0.13 -17.64
CA ALA A 623 42.66 0.24 -18.73
C ALA A 623 43.37 0.93 -19.91
N SER A 624 44.52 1.57 -19.66
CA SER A 624 45.20 2.50 -20.57
C SER A 624 46.56 2.01 -21.06
N GLY A 625 47.15 0.99 -20.41
CA GLY A 625 48.47 0.47 -20.71
C GLY A 625 49.61 1.42 -20.33
N ASP A 626 49.35 2.34 -19.39
CA ASP A 626 50.25 3.39 -18.93
C ASP A 626 50.83 3.15 -17.53
N ASP A 627 50.79 1.89 -17.06
CA ASP A 627 51.24 1.43 -15.74
C ASP A 627 50.46 2.06 -14.56
N LYS A 628 49.28 2.65 -14.82
CA LYS A 628 48.35 3.16 -13.79
C LYS A 628 47.23 2.17 -13.52
N SER A 629 47.59 0.99 -12.99
CA SER A 629 46.61 -0.05 -12.71
C SER A 629 45.83 0.21 -11.41
N TYR A 630 44.58 -0.21 -11.39
CA TYR A 630 43.71 -0.14 -10.22
C TYR A 630 42.93 -1.44 -10.03
N CYS A 631 42.55 -1.71 -8.79
CA CYS A 631 41.80 -2.89 -8.39
C CYS A 631 40.38 -2.75 -8.86
N VAL A 632 40.06 -3.45 -9.94
CA VAL A 632 38.69 -3.63 -10.40
C VAL A 632 38.19 -4.96 -9.92
N ASN A 633 36.88 -5.06 -9.76
CA ASN A 633 36.28 -6.37 -9.65
C ASN A 633 36.41 -7.07 -11.03
N PRO A 634 37.19 -8.18 -11.16
CA PRO A 634 37.50 -8.85 -12.43
C PRO A 634 36.27 -9.38 -13.15
N THR A 635 35.12 -9.36 -12.49
CA THR A 635 33.83 -9.83 -13.03
C THR A 635 32.89 -8.72 -13.51
N CYS A 636 33.34 -7.45 -13.60
CA CYS A 636 32.49 -6.30 -13.96
C CYS A 636 32.91 -5.53 -15.24
N ASN A 637 33.55 -6.18 -16.21
CA ASN A 637 33.54 -5.61 -17.57
C ASN A 637 32.14 -5.85 -18.16
N LEU A 638 31.28 -4.84 -18.03
CA LEU A 638 30.10 -4.68 -18.88
C LEU A 638 30.62 -4.58 -20.32
N ASN A 639 30.30 -5.58 -21.15
CA ASN A 639 30.44 -5.46 -22.60
C ASN A 639 29.44 -4.43 -23.13
#